data_AF-A0A497K2Y1-F1
#
_entry.id   AF-A0A497K2Y1-F1
#
_cell.length_a   1.000
_cell.length_b   1.000
_cell.length_c   1.000
_cell.angle_alpha   90.00
_cell.angle_beta   90.00
_cell.angle_gamma   90.00
#
_symmetry.space_group_name_H-M   'P 1'
#
loop_
_entity.id
_entity.type
_entity.pdbx_description
1 polymer ?
#
loop_
_entity_poly.entity_id
_entity_poly.type
_entity_poly.pdbx_seq_one_letter_code
_entity_poly.pdbx_strand_id
1 'polypeptide(L)'
;MAELAKGDKSILEEVAKALELLDISLLLEKTMDVDDPHAMTIELARFFDATLNNHIFDYIPYHYHRQRGVGFEVYNRREKIELAVRRHRWLYTKCRHLIVTKTELKNFSPEYCDAWLGDADRNVTGLGINLTDEAERFWFSYARLRDAVVLLHEGYPPPEVFKNLDPSALKCDERTNVVIVYPHGNTTVPVALEQNPKLVKEKGVNLMLTAFPKIEKDERYGCEVLHVLDGFTFLSKEDYLAALLASGLKREEAEKKASAVGSKGVLALFSFSRPIVAHGIFFHFTHPLRPEIEFVRAPLIQPLVWEAATYLKCRLPEMLKGSGIRTADQFNWYMDQTARMSEAEAKSEIRRMLLDFSESHGTVIIKPEKESGGRNAKVIQIRRDGKALEENLTEAVNLIYEISKSDNVVVQEFLKSYVRRLYTPELLENLVERFARLGVPVQLYRDPQTPLFSYFRQILVLGERGYEISHNITVIGTSGVANVGQGGLLYEYTDDIINPKYREDLRREITKASFKSLEAQRRYLRKHWKEILEDYLKIHPEFSERLNFRVIKDLTGFDNRDIPYEMGDYMPVFLVDENDNLIQIYDEDSERLIPLYDKDGKPTPVQIYDKDGKPVPRVDENGNPIPIRLFDEEGRRIPLFDEKGRPISSLIMYKIEANPGAGLWRPHNDQLPPHRKGEGVYIIFRCLGERASIYKRKLEAMKVKDVEPELREPAVYIEKAARSS
;
A
#
# COMPACT_ATOMS: atom_id res chain seq x y z
N MET A 1 0.71 29.86 -6.20
CA MET A 1 1.87 30.72 -6.53
C MET A 1 2.73 30.12 -7.62
N ALA A 2 3.24 28.89 -7.48
CA ALA A 2 4.10 28.24 -8.50
C ALA A 2 3.47 28.21 -9.91
N GLU A 3 2.18 27.95 -10.04
CA GLU A 3 1.49 27.92 -11.36
C GLU A 3 1.44 29.28 -12.05
N LEU A 4 1.47 30.38 -11.29
CA LEU A 4 1.51 31.74 -11.86
C LEU A 4 2.84 32.03 -12.55
N ALA A 5 3.89 31.26 -12.26
CA ALA A 5 5.17 31.34 -12.95
C ALA A 5 5.10 30.83 -14.40
N LYS A 6 4.05 30.09 -14.79
CA LYS A 6 3.84 29.57 -16.15
C LYS A 6 5.07 28.85 -16.74
N GLY A 7 5.79 28.11 -15.90
CA GLY A 7 7.00 27.37 -16.29
C GLY A 7 8.30 28.18 -16.31
N ASP A 8 8.28 29.46 -15.95
CA ASP A 8 9.50 30.27 -15.79
C ASP A 8 10.31 29.78 -14.59
N LYS A 9 11.43 29.11 -14.90
CA LYS A 9 12.35 28.53 -13.90
C LYS A 9 12.94 29.59 -12.96
N SER A 10 13.16 30.82 -13.42
CA SER A 10 13.68 31.90 -12.57
C SER A 10 12.67 32.32 -11.50
N ILE A 11 11.40 32.47 -11.89
CA ILE A 11 10.33 32.79 -10.93
C ILE A 11 10.10 31.60 -9.99
N LEU A 12 10.16 30.37 -10.49
CA LEU A 12 10.02 29.17 -9.66
C LEU A 12 11.14 29.02 -8.63
N GLU A 13 12.38 29.45 -8.93
CA GLU A 13 13.47 29.49 -7.96
C GLU A 13 13.15 30.49 -6.82
N GLU A 14 12.57 31.66 -7.12
CA GLU A 14 12.11 32.61 -6.08
C GLU A 14 10.95 32.05 -5.25
N VAL A 15 10.01 31.35 -5.89
CA VAL A 15 8.93 30.64 -5.19
C VAL A 15 9.52 29.57 -4.27
N ALA A 16 10.51 28.80 -4.73
CA ALA A 16 11.18 27.78 -3.92
C ALA A 16 11.90 28.38 -2.71
N LYS A 17 12.50 29.56 -2.82
CA LYS A 17 13.08 30.31 -1.69
C LYS A 17 12.03 30.72 -0.66
N ALA A 18 10.88 31.22 -1.12
CA ALA A 18 9.78 31.59 -0.23
C ALA A 18 9.26 30.37 0.55
N LEU A 19 9.17 29.21 -0.11
CA LEU A 19 8.74 27.95 0.51
C LEU A 19 9.77 27.42 1.52
N GLU A 20 11.07 27.52 1.22
CA GLU A 20 12.15 27.22 2.18
C GLU A 20 11.99 28.05 3.47
N LEU A 21 11.70 29.35 3.36
CA LEU A 21 11.48 30.19 4.53
C LEU A 21 10.30 29.73 5.39
N LEU A 22 9.22 29.23 4.76
CA LEU A 22 8.09 28.66 5.49
C LEU A 22 8.49 27.39 6.24
N ASP A 23 9.26 26.51 5.62
CA ASP A 23 9.74 25.29 6.25
C ASP A 23 10.73 25.62 7.41
N ILE A 24 11.57 26.64 7.25
CA ILE A 24 12.43 27.16 8.32
C ILE A 24 11.60 27.69 9.50
N SER A 25 10.59 28.51 9.23
CA SER A 25 9.69 29.02 10.26
C SER A 25 8.97 27.88 11.00
N LEU A 26 8.49 26.87 10.27
CA LEU A 26 7.84 25.70 10.85
C LEU A 26 8.80 24.91 11.75
N LEU A 27 10.04 24.68 11.32
CA LEU A 27 11.04 23.99 12.15
C LEU A 27 11.31 24.75 13.45
N LEU A 28 11.47 26.08 13.36
CA LEU A 28 11.71 26.92 14.54
C LEU A 28 10.52 26.87 15.49
N GLU A 29 9.30 27.09 15.00
CA GLU A 29 8.06 27.00 15.79
C GLU A 29 7.96 25.67 16.53
N LYS A 30 8.25 24.56 15.84
CA LYS A 30 8.15 23.22 16.41
C LYS A 30 9.23 22.88 17.44
N THR A 31 10.36 23.58 17.46
CA THR A 31 11.55 23.15 18.22
C THR A 31 12.10 24.18 19.20
N MET A 32 11.64 25.44 19.17
CA MET A 32 12.22 26.55 19.95
C MET A 32 12.17 26.32 21.46
N ASP A 33 11.06 25.77 21.98
CA ASP A 33 10.81 25.62 23.42
C ASP A 33 10.64 24.13 23.84
N VAL A 34 11.34 23.22 23.15
CA VAL A 34 11.27 21.78 23.43
C VAL A 34 12.54 21.31 24.12
N ASP A 35 12.46 21.08 25.43
CA ASP A 35 13.59 20.62 26.25
C ASP A 35 13.65 19.09 26.43
N ASP A 36 12.50 18.42 26.39
CA ASP A 36 12.44 16.96 26.55
C ASP A 36 12.96 16.24 25.28
N PRO A 37 13.93 15.32 25.39
CA PRO A 37 14.50 14.65 24.22
C PRO A 37 13.53 13.79 23.42
N HIS A 38 12.54 13.20 24.09
CA HIS A 38 11.52 12.40 23.42
C HIS A 38 10.55 13.31 22.66
N ALA A 39 10.06 14.38 23.29
CA ALA A 39 9.24 15.40 22.64
C ALA A 39 9.95 16.05 21.44
N MET A 40 11.26 16.31 21.53
CA MET A 40 12.05 16.82 20.40
C MET A 40 12.03 15.84 19.21
N THR A 41 12.12 14.55 19.47
CA THR A 41 12.03 13.51 18.43
C THR A 41 10.66 13.53 17.75
N ILE A 42 9.58 13.66 18.53
CA ILE A 42 8.21 13.76 18.03
C ILE A 42 8.04 14.99 17.13
N GLU A 43 8.50 16.17 17.57
CA GLU A 43 8.34 17.41 16.80
C GLU A 43 9.17 17.42 15.52
N LEU A 44 10.37 16.85 15.53
CA LEU A 44 11.17 16.66 14.32
C LEU A 44 10.50 15.69 13.34
N ALA A 45 9.95 14.57 13.83
CA ALA A 45 9.20 13.64 12.98
C ALA A 45 7.99 14.32 12.33
N ARG A 46 7.21 15.09 13.11
CA ARG A 46 6.07 15.88 12.60
C ARG A 46 6.49 16.95 11.60
N PHE A 47 7.63 17.61 11.82
CA PHE A 47 8.18 18.57 10.87
C PHE A 47 8.47 17.89 9.53
N PHE A 48 9.18 16.77 9.54
CA PHE A 48 9.54 16.06 8.31
C PHE A 48 8.32 15.49 7.58
N ASP A 49 7.34 14.92 8.29
CA ASP A 49 6.12 14.42 7.66
C ASP A 49 5.26 15.53 7.04
N ALA A 50 5.41 16.78 7.51
CA ALA A 50 4.74 17.94 6.93
C ALA A 50 5.45 18.50 5.68
N THR A 51 6.78 18.36 5.60
CA THR A 51 7.60 19.02 4.56
C THR A 51 8.05 18.09 3.44
N LEU A 52 8.32 16.82 3.72
CA LEU A 52 8.84 15.85 2.74
C LEU A 52 7.78 14.86 2.29
N ASN A 53 7.71 14.59 0.99
CA ASN A 53 6.78 13.63 0.42
C ASN A 53 7.24 12.19 0.66
N ASN A 54 6.79 11.61 1.77
CA ASN A 54 7.10 10.23 2.17
C ASN A 54 6.35 9.14 1.37
N HIS A 55 5.53 9.51 0.38
CA HIS A 55 4.87 8.56 -0.52
C HIS A 55 5.70 8.19 -1.74
N ILE A 56 6.82 8.86 -1.99
CA ILE A 56 7.73 8.56 -3.08
C ILE A 56 9.14 8.29 -2.56
N PHE A 57 9.90 7.48 -3.28
CA PHE A 57 11.25 7.07 -2.88
C PHE A 57 12.19 8.27 -2.71
N ASP A 58 12.10 9.27 -3.60
CA ASP A 58 12.98 10.42 -3.61
C ASP A 58 12.72 11.44 -2.48
N TYR A 59 11.64 11.32 -1.71
CA TYR A 59 11.29 12.25 -0.63
C TYR A 59 11.23 13.73 -1.01
N ILE A 60 11.01 14.09 -2.29
CA ILE A 60 11.04 15.50 -2.71
C ILE A 60 10.11 16.36 -1.82
N PRO A 61 10.44 17.63 -1.57
CA PRO A 61 9.57 18.51 -0.79
C PRO A 61 8.14 18.50 -1.31
N TYR A 62 7.14 18.46 -0.44
CA TYR A 62 5.73 18.45 -0.84
C TYR A 62 5.39 19.61 -1.76
N HIS A 63 6.02 20.77 -1.53
CA HIS A 63 5.84 21.97 -2.35
C HIS A 63 6.23 21.80 -3.82
N TYR A 64 7.12 20.85 -4.15
CA TYR A 64 7.60 20.59 -5.51
C TYR A 64 6.87 19.44 -6.21
N HIS A 65 5.91 18.82 -5.52
CA HIS A 65 5.20 17.66 -6.02
C HIS A 65 3.83 18.05 -6.59
N ARG A 66 3.45 17.45 -7.72
CA ARG A 66 2.19 17.71 -8.43
C ARG A 66 0.92 17.64 -7.58
N GLN A 67 0.92 16.87 -6.48
CA GLN A 67 -0.21 16.82 -5.52
C GLN A 67 -0.50 18.16 -4.83
N ARG A 68 0.46 19.10 -4.81
CA ARG A 68 0.30 20.45 -4.26
C ARG A 68 0.21 21.53 -5.35
N GLY A 69 0.35 21.15 -6.62
CA GLY A 69 0.27 22.03 -7.78
C GLY A 69 1.28 21.63 -8.86
N VAL A 70 0.98 21.94 -10.13
CA VAL A 70 1.79 21.48 -11.29
C VAL A 70 2.94 22.42 -11.65
N GLY A 71 3.10 23.54 -10.95
CA GLY A 71 4.06 24.59 -11.31
C GLY A 71 5.52 24.14 -11.39
N PHE A 72 5.94 23.15 -10.60
CA PHE A 72 7.31 22.61 -10.60
C PHE A 72 7.53 21.44 -11.57
N GLU A 73 6.51 21.02 -12.34
CA GLU A 73 6.64 19.88 -13.27
C GLU A 73 7.49 20.20 -14.52
N VAL A 74 7.88 21.47 -14.72
CA VAL A 74 8.88 21.87 -15.72
C VAL A 74 10.30 21.38 -15.38
N TYR A 75 10.54 21.00 -14.13
CA TYR A 75 11.81 20.44 -13.68
C TYR A 75 11.80 18.91 -13.79
N ASN A 76 12.85 18.34 -14.36
CA ASN A 76 13.06 16.90 -14.29
C ASN A 76 13.54 16.49 -12.88
N ARG A 77 13.62 15.17 -12.60
CA ARG A 77 14.03 14.63 -11.31
C ARG A 77 15.35 15.21 -10.79
N ARG A 78 16.39 15.25 -11.64
CA ARG A 78 17.71 15.77 -11.29
C ARG A 78 17.64 17.24 -10.90
N GLU A 79 16.96 18.05 -11.70
CA GLU A 79 16.81 19.48 -11.43
C GLU A 79 16.03 19.74 -10.13
N LYS A 80 15.00 18.93 -9.83
CA LYS A 80 14.26 19.01 -8.55
C LYS A 80 15.16 18.69 -7.35
N ILE A 81 16.02 17.67 -7.45
CA ILE A 81 16.99 17.34 -6.39
C ILE A 81 18.01 18.46 -6.22
N GLU A 82 18.58 18.98 -7.32
CA GLU A 82 19.53 20.10 -7.28
C GLU A 82 18.91 21.36 -6.67
N LEU A 83 17.64 21.66 -7.00
CA LEU A 83 16.89 22.74 -6.38
C LEU A 83 16.71 22.49 -4.87
N ALA A 84 16.28 21.29 -4.49
CA ALA A 84 16.09 20.93 -3.09
C ALA A 84 17.39 21.06 -2.28
N VAL A 85 18.52 20.62 -2.82
CA VAL A 85 19.86 20.78 -2.21
C VAL A 85 20.18 22.25 -1.95
N ARG A 86 19.98 23.14 -2.94
CA ARG A 86 20.23 24.58 -2.80
C ARG A 86 19.34 25.24 -1.74
N ARG A 87 18.12 24.72 -1.53
CA ARG A 87 17.08 25.29 -0.67
C ARG A 87 16.93 24.60 0.70
N HIS A 88 17.68 23.55 0.99
CA HIS A 88 17.54 22.80 2.25
C HIS A 88 18.85 22.68 3.02
N ARG A 89 19.91 23.38 2.62
CA ARG A 89 21.22 23.30 3.30
C ARG A 89 21.13 23.73 4.76
N TRP A 90 20.49 24.88 5.02
CA TRP A 90 20.30 25.37 6.39
C TRP A 90 19.44 24.41 7.22
N LEU A 91 18.35 23.91 6.63
CA LEU A 91 17.45 22.94 7.28
C LEU A 91 18.19 21.65 7.63
N TYR A 92 19.02 21.12 6.74
CA TYR A 92 19.87 19.95 7.01
C TYR A 92 20.75 20.18 8.24
N THR A 93 21.56 21.25 8.23
CA THR A 93 22.50 21.55 9.31
C THR A 93 21.77 21.71 10.64
N LYS A 94 20.64 22.44 10.65
CA LYS A 94 19.85 22.67 11.86
C LYS A 94 19.18 21.40 12.37
N CYS A 95 18.51 20.65 11.50
CA CYS A 95 17.87 19.38 11.87
C CYS A 95 18.90 18.39 12.41
N ARG A 96 20.04 18.20 11.73
CA ARG A 96 21.09 17.31 12.19
C ARG A 96 21.58 17.70 13.58
N HIS A 97 21.87 18.99 13.79
CA HIS A 97 22.29 19.51 15.08
C HIS A 97 21.27 19.21 16.18
N LEU A 98 19.98 19.49 15.95
CA LEU A 98 18.91 19.20 16.91
C LEU A 98 18.82 17.70 17.21
N ILE A 99 18.89 16.84 16.19
CA ILE A 99 18.87 15.39 16.35
C ILE A 99 20.00 14.94 17.28
N VAL A 100 21.25 15.31 17.00
CA VAL A 100 22.41 14.80 17.77
C VAL A 100 22.65 15.49 19.11
N THR A 101 21.95 16.60 19.43
CA THR A 101 22.16 17.35 20.68
C THR A 101 20.93 17.46 21.57
N LYS A 102 19.73 17.38 21.00
CA LYS A 102 18.47 17.61 21.70
C LYS A 102 17.58 16.37 21.77
N THR A 103 17.84 15.31 21.01
CA THR A 103 17.12 14.02 21.15
C THR A 103 17.87 13.04 22.04
N GLU A 104 17.35 11.82 22.20
CA GLU A 104 18.04 10.72 22.91
C GLU A 104 19.41 10.41 22.30
N LEU A 105 19.63 10.74 21.02
CA LEU A 105 20.91 10.58 20.33
C LEU A 105 22.05 11.43 20.91
N LYS A 106 21.75 12.43 21.75
CA LYS A 106 22.78 13.20 22.48
C LYS A 106 23.67 12.34 23.37
N ASN A 107 23.14 11.19 23.82
CA ASN A 107 23.84 10.27 24.69
C ASN A 107 24.81 9.38 23.93
N PHE A 108 24.76 9.30 22.60
CA PHE A 108 25.55 8.38 21.79
C PHE A 108 26.86 9.02 21.32
N SER A 109 27.85 8.17 21.03
CA SER A 109 29.14 8.61 20.52
C SER A 109 28.99 9.34 19.16
N PRO A 110 29.82 10.36 18.87
CA PRO A 110 29.84 10.99 17.55
C PRO A 110 30.07 9.99 16.41
N GLU A 111 30.92 8.99 16.62
CA GLU A 111 31.20 7.94 15.63
C GLU A 111 29.95 7.12 15.30
N TYR A 112 29.15 6.73 16.31
CA TYR A 112 27.89 6.03 16.10
C TYR A 112 26.88 6.89 15.33
N CYS A 113 26.70 8.15 15.76
CA CYS A 113 25.80 9.08 15.09
C CYS A 113 26.21 9.33 13.63
N ASP A 114 27.51 9.48 13.36
CA ASP A 114 28.06 9.67 12.02
C ASP A 114 27.88 8.40 11.17
N ALA A 115 28.02 7.20 11.75
CA ALA A 115 27.81 5.95 11.02
C ALA A 115 26.35 5.73 10.64
N TRP A 116 25.40 6.03 11.51
CA TRP A 116 23.97 5.85 11.22
C TRP A 116 23.38 6.98 10.36
N LEU A 117 23.61 8.23 10.77
CA LEU A 117 23.00 9.41 10.17
C LEU A 117 23.84 10.02 9.03
N GLY A 118 25.16 9.88 9.09
CA GLY A 118 26.09 10.68 8.29
C GLY A 118 26.27 12.10 8.83
N ASP A 119 27.12 12.87 8.17
CA ASP A 119 27.34 14.30 8.33
C ASP A 119 27.76 14.92 6.99
N ALA A 120 26.78 15.36 6.19
CA ALA A 120 26.99 15.92 4.87
C ALA A 120 27.73 17.27 4.90
N ASP A 121 27.75 17.98 6.03
CA ASP A 121 28.55 19.19 6.20
C ASP A 121 30.05 18.86 6.39
N ARG A 122 30.36 17.67 6.93
CA ARG A 122 31.72 17.11 7.00
C ARG A 122 32.03 16.09 5.89
N ASN A 123 31.19 15.96 4.86
CA ASN A 123 31.29 14.96 3.80
C ASN A 123 31.39 13.50 4.32
N VAL A 124 30.73 13.22 5.45
CA VAL A 124 30.57 11.87 5.99
C VAL A 124 29.22 11.33 5.52
N THR A 125 29.21 10.18 4.86
CA THR A 125 27.98 9.56 4.37
C THR A 125 27.52 8.47 5.34
N GLY A 126 26.24 8.53 5.72
CA GLY A 126 25.63 7.51 6.58
C GLY A 126 25.56 6.15 5.88
N LEU A 127 25.67 5.08 6.67
CA LEU A 127 25.70 3.71 6.14
C LEU A 127 24.44 3.40 5.32
N GLY A 128 24.65 2.83 4.14
CA GLY A 128 23.61 2.43 3.20
C GLY A 128 23.25 3.47 2.15
N ILE A 129 23.76 4.71 2.22
CA ILE A 129 23.61 5.72 1.16
C ILE A 129 24.70 5.48 0.09
N ASN A 130 24.49 4.46 -0.75
CA ASN A 130 25.49 3.99 -1.73
C ASN A 130 25.43 4.73 -3.07
N LEU A 131 25.28 6.05 -3.03
CA LEU A 131 25.13 6.91 -4.20
C LEU A 131 26.46 7.54 -4.59
N THR A 132 26.64 7.82 -5.89
CA THR A 132 27.85 8.47 -6.42
C THR A 132 27.63 9.93 -6.77
N ASP A 133 26.41 10.32 -7.14
CA ASP A 133 26.05 11.71 -7.42
C ASP A 133 26.04 12.56 -6.14
N GLU A 134 26.69 13.72 -6.16
CA GLU A 134 26.86 14.57 -4.99
C GLU A 134 25.53 15.17 -4.50
N ALA A 135 24.67 15.59 -5.43
CA ALA A 135 23.38 16.19 -5.10
C ALA A 135 22.45 15.15 -4.48
N GLU A 136 22.40 13.94 -5.05
CA GLU A 136 21.64 12.84 -4.45
C GLU A 136 22.21 12.41 -3.09
N ARG A 137 23.53 12.28 -2.96
CA ARG A 137 24.18 11.95 -1.67
C ARG A 137 23.79 12.94 -0.58
N PHE A 138 23.82 14.24 -0.86
CA PHE A 138 23.38 15.26 0.08
C PHE A 138 21.88 15.10 0.40
N TRP A 139 21.05 15.01 -0.63
CA TRP A 139 19.60 14.95 -0.46
C TRP A 139 19.16 13.73 0.35
N PHE A 140 19.70 12.56 0.06
CA PHE A 140 19.39 11.35 0.83
C PHE A 140 20.06 11.32 2.21
N SER A 141 21.09 12.14 2.45
CA SER A 141 21.57 12.39 3.82
C SER A 141 20.55 13.19 4.62
N TYR A 142 19.83 14.14 4.00
CA TYR A 142 18.70 14.84 4.63
C TYR A 142 17.52 13.89 4.86
N ALA A 143 17.15 13.07 3.87
CA ALA A 143 16.13 12.03 4.02
C ALA A 143 16.47 11.02 5.12
N ARG A 144 17.75 10.68 5.33
CA ARG A 144 18.18 9.80 6.43
C ARG A 144 17.89 10.40 7.81
N LEU A 145 17.96 11.72 7.98
CA LEU A 145 17.58 12.38 9.24
C LEU A 145 16.09 12.16 9.53
N ARG A 146 15.25 12.33 8.51
CA ARG A 146 13.80 12.02 8.56
C ARG A 146 13.57 10.57 8.97
N ASP A 147 14.23 9.64 8.27
CA ASP A 147 14.06 8.22 8.49
C ASP A 147 14.40 7.83 9.94
N ALA A 148 15.49 8.36 10.49
CA ALA A 148 15.91 8.07 11.86
C ALA A 148 14.90 8.58 12.90
N VAL A 149 14.48 9.85 12.83
CA VAL A 149 13.56 10.42 13.83
C VAL A 149 12.18 9.80 13.76
N VAL A 150 11.70 9.44 12.56
CA VAL A 150 10.41 8.77 12.38
C VAL A 150 10.45 7.35 12.96
N LEU A 151 11.52 6.59 12.76
CA LEU A 151 11.66 5.27 13.39
C LEU A 151 11.66 5.36 14.93
N LEU A 152 12.37 6.35 15.49
CA LEU A 152 12.39 6.58 16.94
C LEU A 152 11.02 7.03 17.45
N HIS A 153 10.33 7.91 16.72
CA HIS A 153 8.96 8.34 17.03
C HIS A 153 7.98 7.15 17.10
N GLU A 154 8.10 6.19 16.18
CA GLU A 154 7.29 4.96 16.13
C GLU A 154 7.69 3.90 17.19
N GLY A 155 8.67 4.21 18.03
CA GLY A 155 9.13 3.37 19.13
C GLY A 155 10.13 2.28 18.73
N TYR A 156 10.75 2.36 17.56
CA TYR A 156 11.85 1.45 17.21
C TYR A 156 13.15 1.89 17.88
N PRO A 157 13.98 0.96 18.37
CA PRO A 157 15.24 1.30 19.01
C PRO A 157 16.27 1.79 17.98
N PRO A 158 17.29 2.56 18.38
CA PRO A 158 18.47 2.79 17.56
C PRO A 158 19.12 1.46 17.14
N PRO A 159 19.56 1.29 15.87
CA PRO A 159 20.12 0.03 15.38
C PRO A 159 21.50 -0.28 15.96
N GLU A 160 21.85 -1.56 16.11
CA GLU A 160 23.26 -1.97 16.23
C GLU A 160 23.97 -1.73 14.89
N VAL A 161 25.18 -1.15 14.90
CA VAL A 161 25.86 -0.73 13.67
C VAL A 161 27.12 -1.56 13.42
N PHE A 162 27.21 -2.16 12.23
CA PHE A 162 28.38 -2.91 11.79
C PHE A 162 28.90 -2.37 10.45
N LYS A 163 30.21 -2.27 10.29
CA LYS A 163 30.86 -1.97 9.01
C LYS A 163 31.59 -3.20 8.51
N ASN A 164 31.62 -3.37 7.19
CA ASN A 164 32.39 -4.43 6.51
C ASN A 164 32.07 -5.83 7.04
N LEU A 165 30.81 -6.11 7.39
CA LEU A 165 30.38 -7.40 7.90
C LEU A 165 30.51 -8.47 6.81
N ASP A 166 31.19 -9.57 7.11
CA ASP A 166 31.25 -10.69 6.16
C ASP A 166 29.86 -11.32 5.98
N PRO A 167 29.35 -11.45 4.74
CA PRO A 167 28.05 -12.08 4.50
C PRO A 167 27.88 -13.49 5.10
N SER A 168 28.98 -14.24 5.28
CA SER A 168 28.96 -15.56 5.92
C SER A 168 28.56 -15.51 7.39
N ALA A 169 28.80 -14.40 8.10
CA ALA A 169 28.34 -14.21 9.48
C ALA A 169 26.81 -14.28 9.61
N LEU A 170 26.10 -13.88 8.54
CA LEU A 170 24.63 -13.96 8.43
C LEU A 170 24.17 -15.09 7.50
N LYS A 171 25.10 -16.00 7.15
CA LYS A 171 24.88 -17.14 6.25
C LYS A 171 24.25 -16.74 4.91
N CYS A 172 24.57 -15.56 4.39
CA CYS A 172 23.97 -15.04 3.15
C CYS A 172 24.30 -15.89 1.91
N ASP A 173 25.38 -16.67 1.93
CA ASP A 173 25.72 -17.59 0.84
C ASP A 173 24.94 -18.91 0.95
N GLU A 174 24.56 -19.33 2.16
CA GLU A 174 23.83 -20.58 2.42
C GLU A 174 22.31 -20.39 2.36
N ARG A 175 21.81 -19.28 2.91
CA ARG A 175 20.39 -18.95 3.00
C ARG A 175 19.88 -18.25 1.74
N THR A 176 18.57 -18.20 1.58
CA THR A 176 17.91 -17.40 0.54
C THR A 176 17.80 -15.95 1.02
N ASN A 177 18.15 -14.99 0.18
CA ASN A 177 18.14 -13.56 0.55
C ASN A 177 16.96 -12.86 -0.13
N VAL A 178 15.99 -12.42 0.66
CA VAL A 178 14.84 -11.62 0.20
C VAL A 178 15.05 -10.19 0.66
N VAL A 179 14.87 -9.25 -0.27
CA VAL A 179 15.31 -7.87 -0.09
C VAL A 179 14.16 -6.92 -0.33
N ILE A 180 13.93 -6.02 0.63
CA ILE A 180 12.99 -4.92 0.53
C ILE A 180 13.77 -3.68 0.08
N VAL A 181 13.49 -3.19 -1.13
CA VAL A 181 14.17 -2.03 -1.71
C VAL A 181 13.37 -0.77 -1.39
N TYR A 182 13.55 -0.25 -0.19
CA TYR A 182 12.80 0.87 0.40
C TYR A 182 13.74 1.75 1.24
N PRO A 183 13.38 3.02 1.49
CA PRO A 183 14.05 3.82 2.51
C PRO A 183 13.80 3.27 3.92
N HIS A 184 14.72 3.54 4.85
CA HIS A 184 14.72 2.92 6.18
C HIS A 184 13.52 3.39 7.01
N GLY A 185 13.08 4.62 6.81
CA GLY A 185 12.03 5.27 7.60
C GLY A 185 10.61 4.98 7.14
N ASN A 186 10.40 4.05 6.21
CA ASN A 186 9.03 3.62 5.90
C ASN A 186 8.48 2.84 7.12
N THR A 187 7.57 3.45 7.88
CA THR A 187 7.11 2.92 9.19
C THR A 187 6.39 1.59 9.12
N THR A 188 5.94 1.18 7.93
CA THR A 188 5.24 -0.09 7.72
C THR A 188 6.19 -1.26 7.47
N VAL A 189 7.38 -1.01 6.92
CA VAL A 189 8.36 -2.04 6.56
C VAL A 189 9.01 -2.72 7.76
N PRO A 190 9.36 -2.02 8.87
CA PRO A 190 9.95 -2.68 10.03
C PRO A 190 9.11 -3.82 10.60
N VAL A 191 7.77 -3.79 10.47
CA VAL A 191 6.89 -4.91 10.86
C VAL A 191 7.22 -6.19 10.11
N ALA A 192 7.59 -6.08 8.83
CA ALA A 192 8.10 -7.20 8.06
C ALA A 192 9.50 -7.61 8.53
N LEU A 193 10.40 -6.65 8.78
CA LEU A 193 11.76 -6.93 9.25
C LEU A 193 11.78 -7.63 10.62
N GLU A 194 10.83 -7.33 11.52
CA GLU A 194 10.63 -8.05 12.80
C GLU A 194 10.39 -9.56 12.59
N GLN A 195 9.96 -9.98 11.39
CA GLN A 195 9.76 -11.41 11.06
C GLN A 195 11.05 -12.11 10.63
N ASN A 196 12.15 -11.39 10.41
CA ASN A 196 13.41 -11.97 9.93
C ASN A 196 13.91 -13.12 10.83
N PRO A 197 13.97 -13.01 12.17
CA PRO A 197 14.42 -14.11 13.03
C PRO A 197 13.59 -15.40 12.83
N LYS A 198 12.28 -15.25 12.64
CA LYS A 198 11.37 -16.38 12.38
C LYS A 198 11.58 -16.98 10.99
N LEU A 199 11.71 -16.16 9.96
CA LEU A 199 11.98 -16.58 8.58
C LEU A 199 13.32 -17.30 8.45
N VAL A 200 14.36 -16.80 9.11
CA VAL A 200 15.67 -17.44 9.18
C VAL A 200 15.54 -18.84 9.79
N LYS A 201 14.89 -18.95 10.95
CA LYS A 201 14.77 -20.21 11.69
C LYS A 201 13.91 -21.24 10.97
N GLU A 202 12.78 -20.84 10.42
CA GLU A 202 11.77 -21.76 9.89
C GLU A 202 11.93 -22.05 8.39
N LYS A 203 12.56 -21.14 7.64
CA LYS A 203 12.61 -21.19 6.16
C LYS A 203 14.00 -20.99 5.59
N GLY A 204 15.01 -20.64 6.40
CA GLY A 204 16.35 -20.33 5.89
C GLY A 204 16.33 -19.11 4.96
N VAL A 205 15.46 -18.13 5.25
CA VAL A 205 15.33 -16.90 4.48
C VAL A 205 15.85 -15.73 5.30
N ASN A 206 16.86 -15.05 4.79
CA ASN A 206 17.28 -13.73 5.27
C ASN A 206 16.36 -12.67 4.64
N LEU A 207 15.67 -11.90 5.47
CA LEU A 207 14.90 -10.73 5.06
C LEU A 207 15.62 -9.46 5.51
N MET A 208 15.93 -8.58 4.57
CA MET A 208 16.61 -7.31 4.85
C MET A 208 16.11 -6.18 3.97
N LEU A 209 16.29 -4.95 4.46
CA LEU A 209 16.04 -3.74 3.69
C LEU A 209 17.36 -3.11 3.22
N THR A 210 17.37 -2.59 2.00
CA THR A 210 18.40 -1.66 1.49
C THR A 210 17.70 -0.59 0.66
N ALA A 211 18.21 0.64 0.70
CA ALA A 211 17.66 1.71 -0.12
C ALA A 211 18.30 1.77 -1.51
N PHE A 212 19.58 1.42 -1.65
CA PHE A 212 20.36 1.66 -2.88
C PHE A 212 21.14 0.42 -3.32
N PRO A 213 20.44 -0.62 -3.82
CA PRO A 213 21.09 -1.76 -4.45
C PRO A 213 21.62 -1.40 -5.85
N LYS A 214 22.44 -2.27 -6.44
CA LYS A 214 23.01 -2.07 -7.78
C LYS A 214 22.66 -3.23 -8.70
N ILE A 215 22.29 -2.93 -9.95
CA ILE A 215 22.16 -3.94 -11.00
C ILE A 215 23.53 -4.06 -11.67
N GLU A 216 24.17 -5.21 -11.50
CA GLU A 216 25.52 -5.47 -12.01
C GLU A 216 25.60 -6.90 -12.54
N LYS A 217 26.54 -7.15 -13.47
CA LYS A 217 26.85 -8.50 -13.92
C LYS A 217 27.64 -9.22 -12.84
N ASP A 218 27.10 -10.31 -12.30
CA ASP A 218 27.81 -11.16 -11.36
C ASP A 218 28.68 -12.15 -12.11
N GLU A 219 30.01 -12.09 -11.91
CA GLU A 219 30.96 -12.97 -12.59
C GLU A 219 30.77 -14.46 -12.25
N ARG A 220 30.21 -14.77 -11.07
CA ARG A 220 29.93 -16.16 -10.65
C ARG A 220 28.87 -16.79 -11.53
N TYR A 221 27.85 -16.02 -11.93
CA TYR A 221 26.68 -16.51 -12.65
C TYR A 221 26.65 -16.10 -14.13
N GLY A 222 27.48 -15.14 -14.53
CA GLY A 222 27.58 -14.66 -15.90
C GLY A 222 26.37 -13.83 -16.38
N CYS A 223 25.47 -13.43 -15.49
CA CYS A 223 24.27 -12.64 -15.79
C CYS A 223 24.14 -11.43 -14.87
N GLU A 224 23.26 -10.50 -15.25
CA GLU A 224 22.89 -9.38 -14.38
C GLU A 224 22.08 -9.87 -13.18
N VAL A 225 22.40 -9.36 -12.00
CA VAL A 225 21.70 -9.61 -10.74
C VAL A 225 21.55 -8.31 -9.98
N LEU A 226 20.75 -8.33 -8.91
CA LEU A 226 20.67 -7.23 -7.97
C LEU A 226 21.66 -7.45 -6.81
N HIS A 227 22.76 -6.70 -6.82
CA HIS A 227 23.73 -6.64 -5.73
C HIS A 227 23.24 -5.75 -4.59
N VAL A 228 23.42 -6.26 -3.37
CA VAL A 228 23.07 -5.60 -2.12
C VAL A 228 24.34 -5.38 -1.32
N LEU A 229 24.59 -4.12 -0.97
CA LEU A 229 25.85 -3.65 -0.36
C LEU A 229 25.72 -3.46 1.16
N ASP A 230 24.50 -3.34 1.65
CA ASP A 230 24.15 -3.07 3.04
C ASP A 230 22.83 -3.75 3.40
N GLY A 231 22.53 -3.81 4.69
CA GLY A 231 21.27 -4.31 5.19
C GLY A 231 20.80 -3.60 6.44
N PHE A 232 19.49 -3.47 6.54
CA PHE A 232 18.76 -3.01 7.71
C PHE A 232 17.70 -4.07 8.07
N THR A 233 17.81 -4.70 9.23
CA THR A 233 16.92 -5.80 9.64
C THR A 233 16.98 -6.11 11.14
N PHE A 234 16.10 -6.97 11.64
CA PHE A 234 16.23 -7.57 12.97
C PHE A 234 17.05 -8.86 12.89
N LEU A 235 18.18 -8.92 13.59
CA LEU A 235 19.00 -10.12 13.70
C LEU A 235 18.48 -11.03 14.81
N SER A 236 18.45 -12.35 14.56
CA SER A 236 18.21 -13.32 15.63
C SER A 236 19.33 -13.27 16.66
N LYS A 237 19.14 -13.88 17.82
CA LYS A 237 20.19 -14.02 18.83
C LYS A 237 21.47 -14.65 18.26
N GLU A 238 21.31 -15.70 17.45
CA GLU A 238 22.41 -16.44 16.85
C GLU A 238 23.14 -15.62 15.79
N ASP A 239 22.40 -14.96 14.90
CA ASP A 239 22.97 -14.14 13.84
C ASP A 239 23.64 -12.87 14.42
N TYR A 240 23.08 -12.29 15.48
CA TYR A 240 23.69 -11.16 16.19
C TYR A 240 25.00 -11.57 16.88
N LEU A 241 25.02 -12.73 17.56
CA LEU A 241 26.24 -13.27 18.14
C LEU A 241 27.31 -13.49 17.07
N ALA A 242 26.95 -14.09 15.93
CA ALA A 242 27.87 -14.31 14.83
C ALA A 242 28.42 -12.98 14.27
N ALA A 243 27.58 -11.95 14.13
CA ALA A 243 28.02 -10.63 13.68
C ALA A 243 28.99 -9.94 14.65
N LEU A 244 28.73 -10.02 15.95
CA LEU A 244 29.62 -9.49 16.99
C LEU A 244 30.98 -10.19 16.98
N LEU A 245 31.00 -11.52 16.88
CA LEU A 245 32.24 -12.30 16.79
C LEU A 245 33.01 -11.99 15.50
N ALA A 246 32.31 -11.84 14.37
CA ALA A 246 32.92 -11.47 13.09
C ALA A 246 33.57 -10.08 13.14
N SER A 247 33.05 -9.18 13.97
CA SER A 247 33.61 -7.85 14.23
C SER A 247 34.79 -7.83 15.21
N GLY A 248 35.29 -9.01 15.61
CA GLY A 248 36.43 -9.15 16.52
C GLY A 248 36.09 -8.90 17.99
N LEU A 249 34.81 -8.81 18.36
CA LEU A 249 34.42 -8.65 19.76
C LEU A 249 34.76 -9.93 20.54
N LYS A 250 35.25 -9.78 21.77
CA LYS A 250 35.59 -10.93 22.62
C LYS A 250 34.35 -11.80 22.86
N ARG A 251 34.54 -13.12 22.80
CA ARG A 251 33.44 -14.10 22.90
C ARG A 251 32.55 -13.90 24.12
N GLU A 252 33.13 -13.72 25.30
CA GLU A 252 32.37 -13.51 26.55
C GLU A 252 31.48 -12.26 26.48
N GLU A 253 32.00 -11.17 25.90
CA GLU A 253 31.27 -9.92 25.73
C GLU A 253 30.15 -10.05 24.68
N ALA A 254 30.46 -10.72 23.56
CA ALA A 254 29.50 -10.99 22.50
C ALA A 254 28.34 -11.88 23.00
N GLU A 255 28.65 -12.94 23.74
CA GLU A 255 27.65 -13.83 24.36
C GLU A 255 26.80 -13.08 25.38
N LYS A 256 27.40 -12.20 26.20
CA LYS A 256 26.66 -11.34 27.14
C LYS A 256 25.69 -10.42 26.40
N LYS A 257 26.13 -9.70 25.36
CA LYS A 257 25.26 -8.83 24.56
C LYS A 257 24.14 -9.62 23.88
N ALA A 258 24.46 -10.77 23.27
CA ALA A 258 23.48 -11.62 22.60
C ALA A 258 22.47 -12.27 23.57
N SER A 259 22.85 -12.53 24.83
CA SER A 259 21.95 -13.11 25.83
C SER A 259 20.77 -12.22 26.19
N ALA A 260 20.89 -10.90 26.00
CA ALA A 260 19.83 -9.92 26.25
C ALA A 260 18.81 -9.82 25.10
N VAL A 261 19.05 -10.50 23.97
CA VAL A 261 18.18 -10.44 22.79
C VAL A 261 16.96 -11.34 22.96
N GLY A 262 15.77 -10.75 22.88
CA GLY A 262 14.50 -11.46 22.91
C GLY A 262 14.14 -12.12 21.57
N SER A 263 12.94 -12.72 21.50
CA SER A 263 12.47 -13.43 20.31
C SER A 263 12.28 -12.56 19.06
N LYS A 264 12.06 -11.25 19.24
CA LYS A 264 11.97 -10.27 18.15
C LYS A 264 13.31 -9.98 17.47
N GLY A 265 14.42 -10.40 18.07
CA GLY A 265 15.76 -10.05 17.60
C GLY A 265 16.19 -8.64 17.98
N VAL A 266 17.31 -8.19 17.42
CA VAL A 266 17.86 -6.84 17.60
C VAL A 266 17.91 -6.12 16.27
N LEU A 267 17.43 -4.89 16.21
CA LEU A 267 17.51 -4.08 15.00
C LEU A 267 18.97 -3.74 14.72
N ALA A 268 19.42 -3.98 13.49
CA ALA A 268 20.79 -3.77 13.05
C ALA A 268 20.84 -3.08 11.68
N LEU A 269 21.91 -2.29 11.49
CA LEU A 269 22.31 -1.64 10.26
C LEU A 269 23.75 -2.05 9.96
N PHE A 270 24.01 -2.57 8.76
CA PHE A 270 25.34 -3.06 8.42
C PHE A 270 25.70 -2.86 6.95
N SER A 271 26.98 -2.59 6.67
CA SER A 271 27.54 -2.71 5.32
C SER A 271 28.22 -4.06 5.19
N PHE A 272 28.10 -4.69 4.02
CA PHE A 272 28.79 -5.96 3.77
C PHE A 272 30.22 -5.72 3.29
N SER A 273 31.14 -6.60 3.69
CA SER A 273 32.49 -6.62 3.13
C SER A 273 32.48 -6.90 1.62
N ARG A 274 31.49 -7.64 1.12
CA ARG A 274 31.25 -7.92 -0.31
C ARG A 274 29.76 -7.96 -0.62
N PRO A 275 29.33 -7.61 -1.84
CA PRO A 275 27.93 -7.64 -2.20
C PRO A 275 27.34 -9.05 -2.07
N ILE A 276 26.08 -9.10 -1.62
CA ILE A 276 25.25 -10.30 -1.73
C ILE A 276 24.28 -10.17 -2.89
N VAL A 277 23.74 -11.29 -3.36
CA VAL A 277 22.69 -11.29 -4.39
C VAL A 277 21.31 -11.33 -3.74
N ALA A 278 20.43 -10.41 -4.16
CA ALA A 278 19.02 -10.50 -3.85
C ALA A 278 18.38 -11.63 -4.67
N HIS A 279 17.80 -12.61 -3.99
CA HIS A 279 17.14 -13.75 -4.60
C HIS A 279 15.64 -13.53 -4.81
N GLY A 280 15.03 -12.62 -4.04
CA GLY A 280 13.65 -12.16 -4.22
C GLY A 280 13.51 -10.71 -3.76
N ILE A 281 12.61 -9.97 -4.40
CA ILE A 281 12.59 -8.51 -4.32
C ILE A 281 11.18 -8.01 -3.99
N PHE A 282 11.08 -7.24 -2.91
CA PHE A 282 9.94 -6.35 -2.63
C PHE A 282 10.39 -4.92 -2.94
N PHE A 283 9.74 -4.23 -3.89
CA PHE A 283 10.33 -3.04 -4.52
C PHE A 283 9.46 -1.80 -4.39
N HIS A 284 10.07 -0.65 -4.09
CA HIS A 284 9.34 0.62 -4.03
C HIS A 284 9.01 1.10 -5.45
N PHE A 285 7.73 1.27 -5.76
CA PHE A 285 7.24 1.57 -7.11
C PHE A 285 7.85 2.83 -7.76
N THR A 286 8.14 3.88 -6.98
CA THR A 286 8.83 5.09 -7.49
C THR A 286 10.35 5.07 -7.42
N HIS A 287 10.99 3.94 -7.10
CA HIS A 287 12.44 3.88 -7.03
C HIS A 287 13.07 4.10 -8.43
N PRO A 288 14.20 4.81 -8.55
CA PRO A 288 14.87 5.06 -9.83
C PRO A 288 15.28 3.83 -10.66
N LEU A 289 15.25 2.62 -10.11
CA LEU A 289 15.59 1.36 -10.81
C LEU A 289 14.35 0.68 -11.39
N ARG A 290 13.17 1.30 -11.24
CA ARG A 290 11.89 0.73 -11.67
C ARG A 290 11.88 0.31 -13.15
N PRO A 291 12.47 1.08 -14.09
CA PRO A 291 12.51 0.67 -15.49
C PRO A 291 13.34 -0.60 -15.75
N GLU A 292 14.33 -0.90 -14.91
CA GLU A 292 15.30 -1.98 -15.14
C GLU A 292 15.10 -3.22 -14.25
N ILE A 293 14.49 -3.05 -13.08
CA ILE A 293 14.51 -4.06 -11.99
C ILE A 293 13.97 -5.43 -12.40
N GLU A 294 13.00 -5.50 -13.31
CA GLU A 294 12.44 -6.78 -13.76
C GLU A 294 13.40 -7.60 -14.61
N PHE A 295 14.36 -6.94 -15.26
CA PHE A 295 15.29 -7.60 -16.17
C PHE A 295 16.43 -8.32 -15.47
N VAL A 296 16.57 -8.16 -14.14
CA VAL A 296 17.41 -9.03 -13.31
C VAL A 296 16.81 -10.43 -13.16
N ARG A 297 15.54 -10.63 -13.56
CA ARG A 297 14.83 -11.92 -13.59
C ARG A 297 14.74 -12.63 -12.23
N ALA A 298 14.90 -11.89 -11.14
CA ALA A 298 14.55 -12.33 -9.80
C ALA A 298 13.03 -12.19 -9.58
N PRO A 299 12.42 -13.07 -8.76
CA PRO A 299 11.06 -12.93 -8.28
C PRO A 299 10.78 -11.54 -7.71
N LEU A 300 9.99 -10.77 -8.44
CA LEU A 300 9.48 -9.48 -8.00
C LEU A 300 8.04 -9.66 -7.47
N ILE A 301 7.74 -9.01 -6.34
CA ILE A 301 6.40 -9.05 -5.75
C ILE A 301 5.40 -8.14 -6.51
N GLN A 302 5.88 -7.10 -7.19
CA GLN A 302 5.07 -6.14 -7.93
C GLN A 302 5.67 -5.87 -9.32
N PRO A 303 5.31 -6.67 -10.34
CA PRO A 303 5.66 -6.39 -11.73
C PRO A 303 4.99 -5.10 -12.24
N LEU A 304 5.60 -4.45 -13.23
CA LEU A 304 5.29 -3.11 -13.73
C LEU A 304 3.93 -3.06 -14.36
N VAL A 305 3.60 -4.09 -15.14
CA VAL A 305 2.27 -4.21 -15.75
C VAL A 305 1.18 -4.28 -14.69
N TRP A 306 1.42 -5.00 -13.60
CA TRP A 306 0.44 -5.10 -12.53
C TRP A 306 0.37 -3.81 -11.71
N GLU A 307 1.52 -3.25 -11.33
CA GLU A 307 1.60 -1.94 -10.67
C GLU A 307 0.84 -0.88 -11.49
N ALA A 308 1.13 -0.77 -12.78
CA ALA A 308 0.44 0.13 -13.70
C ALA A 308 -1.07 -0.10 -13.71
N ALA A 309 -1.51 -1.36 -13.78
CA ALA A 309 -2.93 -1.70 -13.79
C ALA A 309 -3.66 -1.32 -12.50
N THR A 310 -2.98 -1.32 -11.35
CA THR A 310 -3.62 -0.88 -10.07
C THR A 310 -4.02 0.59 -10.08
N TYR A 311 -3.44 1.41 -10.95
CA TYR A 311 -3.82 2.82 -11.13
C TYR A 311 -4.96 3.04 -12.13
N LEU A 312 -5.44 2.01 -12.83
CA LEU A 312 -6.41 2.14 -13.93
C LEU A 312 -7.85 1.83 -13.50
N LYS A 313 -8.41 2.64 -12.59
CA LYS A 313 -9.79 2.48 -12.09
C LYS A 313 -10.86 2.56 -13.19
N CYS A 314 -10.63 3.29 -14.28
CA CYS A 314 -11.57 3.35 -15.41
C CYS A 314 -11.73 2.00 -16.12
N ARG A 315 -10.66 1.18 -16.10
CA ARG A 315 -10.61 -0.12 -16.79
C ARG A 315 -11.03 -1.30 -15.91
N LEU A 316 -11.16 -1.12 -14.59
CA LEU A 316 -11.48 -2.20 -13.67
C LEU A 316 -12.74 -3.02 -14.06
N PRO A 317 -13.87 -2.41 -14.51
CA PRO A 317 -15.02 -3.20 -14.97
C PRO A 317 -14.68 -4.12 -16.15
N GLU A 318 -13.86 -3.64 -17.08
CA GLU A 318 -13.43 -4.44 -18.24
C GLU A 318 -12.50 -5.58 -17.81
N MET A 319 -11.60 -5.33 -16.84
CA MET A 319 -10.70 -6.35 -16.29
C MET A 319 -11.43 -7.52 -15.64
N LEU A 320 -12.64 -7.29 -15.11
CA LEU A 320 -13.44 -8.29 -14.40
C LEU A 320 -14.51 -8.95 -15.27
N LYS A 321 -14.71 -8.49 -16.51
CA LYS A 321 -15.77 -8.98 -17.37
C LYS A 321 -15.68 -10.50 -17.58
N GLY A 322 -16.79 -11.20 -17.36
CA GLY A 322 -16.89 -12.66 -17.48
C GLY A 322 -16.19 -13.41 -16.34
N SER A 323 -15.94 -12.75 -15.21
CA SER A 323 -15.42 -13.38 -13.99
C SER A 323 -16.53 -13.88 -13.07
N GLY A 324 -17.77 -13.43 -13.25
CA GLY A 324 -18.84 -13.60 -12.27
C GLY A 324 -18.67 -12.71 -11.04
N ILE A 325 -17.75 -11.74 -11.07
CA ILE A 325 -17.54 -10.72 -10.04
C ILE A 325 -17.73 -9.34 -10.68
N ARG A 326 -18.54 -8.51 -10.04
CA ARG A 326 -18.95 -7.20 -10.55
C ARG A 326 -18.26 -6.06 -9.80
N THR A 327 -18.20 -4.90 -10.44
CA THR A 327 -17.95 -3.59 -9.81
C THR A 327 -19.23 -2.78 -9.76
N ALA A 328 -19.28 -1.74 -8.92
CA ALA A 328 -20.35 -0.75 -9.03
C ALA A 328 -20.41 -0.16 -10.44
N ASP A 329 -21.63 0.15 -10.89
CA ASP A 329 -21.83 0.74 -12.21
C ASP A 329 -21.07 2.06 -12.31
N GLN A 330 -20.45 2.32 -13.45
CA GLN A 330 -19.70 3.55 -13.65
C GLN A 330 -19.75 4.02 -15.10
N PHE A 331 -19.59 5.33 -15.27
CA PHE A 331 -19.10 5.90 -16.51
C PHE A 331 -17.77 6.63 -16.24
N ASN A 332 -16.98 6.80 -17.29
CA ASN A 332 -15.69 7.44 -17.21
C ASN A 332 -15.71 8.74 -18.03
N TRP A 333 -14.98 9.74 -17.55
CA TRP A 333 -14.68 10.96 -18.29
C TRP A 333 -13.16 11.12 -18.42
N TYR A 334 -12.66 11.10 -19.65
CA TYR A 334 -11.23 11.07 -19.93
C TYR A 334 -10.66 12.47 -20.15
N MET A 335 -9.38 12.67 -19.75
CA MET A 335 -8.66 13.93 -19.96
C MET A 335 -8.68 14.39 -21.42
N ASP A 336 -8.53 13.46 -22.36
CA ASP A 336 -8.54 13.74 -23.80
C ASP A 336 -9.89 14.31 -24.28
N GLN A 337 -11.00 14.02 -23.58
CA GLN A 337 -12.30 14.64 -23.89
C GLN A 337 -12.29 16.11 -23.48
N THR A 338 -11.80 16.41 -22.27
CA THR A 338 -11.63 17.79 -21.78
C THR A 338 -10.71 18.60 -22.67
N ALA A 339 -9.58 18.03 -23.10
CA ALA A 339 -8.59 18.71 -23.92
C ALA A 339 -9.09 19.11 -25.32
N ARG A 340 -10.15 18.46 -25.83
CA ARG A 340 -10.69 18.67 -27.18
C ARG A 340 -11.90 19.60 -27.23
N MET A 341 -12.42 20.03 -26.08
CA MET A 341 -13.65 20.81 -25.96
C MET A 341 -13.37 22.15 -25.27
N SER A 342 -14.20 23.16 -25.53
CA SER A 342 -14.24 24.33 -24.66
C SER A 342 -14.80 23.94 -23.29
N GLU A 343 -14.51 24.75 -22.25
CA GLU A 343 -15.03 24.51 -20.90
C GLU A 343 -16.57 24.38 -20.88
N ALA A 344 -17.27 25.24 -21.62
CA ALA A 344 -18.73 25.24 -21.67
C ALA A 344 -19.28 23.96 -22.32
N GLU A 345 -18.65 23.48 -23.41
CA GLU A 345 -19.02 22.25 -24.09
C GLU A 345 -18.77 21.03 -23.21
N ALA A 346 -17.58 20.94 -22.60
CA ALA A 346 -17.21 19.85 -21.70
C ALA A 346 -18.18 19.76 -20.52
N LYS A 347 -18.46 20.89 -19.84
CA LYS A 347 -19.39 20.93 -18.71
C LYS A 347 -20.82 20.55 -19.11
N SER A 348 -21.28 20.97 -20.28
CA SER A 348 -22.59 20.58 -20.81
C SER A 348 -22.70 19.07 -21.04
N GLU A 349 -21.68 18.46 -21.63
CA GLU A 349 -21.66 17.02 -21.91
C GLU A 349 -21.52 16.17 -20.64
N ILE A 350 -20.63 16.57 -19.71
CA ILE A 350 -20.51 15.95 -18.38
C ILE A 350 -21.87 15.97 -17.68
N ARG A 351 -22.55 17.12 -17.71
CA ARG A 351 -23.87 17.28 -17.10
C ARG A 351 -24.90 16.32 -17.70
N ARG A 352 -24.92 16.19 -19.03
CA ARG A 352 -25.81 15.25 -19.74
C ARG A 352 -25.56 13.81 -19.29
N MET A 353 -24.31 13.35 -19.35
CA MET A 353 -23.94 11.99 -18.94
C MET A 353 -24.28 11.72 -17.46
N LEU A 354 -24.05 12.69 -16.58
CA LEU A 354 -24.36 12.58 -15.16
C LEU A 354 -25.87 12.53 -14.89
N LEU A 355 -26.67 13.30 -15.64
CA LEU A 355 -28.13 13.24 -15.56
C LEU A 355 -28.66 11.88 -15.99
N ASP A 356 -28.19 11.36 -17.13
CA ASP A 356 -28.56 10.04 -17.65
C ASP A 356 -28.20 8.93 -16.64
N PHE A 357 -26.97 8.97 -16.11
CA PHE A 357 -26.52 7.99 -15.12
C PHE A 357 -27.33 8.07 -13.81
N SER A 358 -27.72 9.27 -13.40
CA SER A 358 -28.46 9.51 -12.16
C SER A 358 -29.90 8.98 -12.19
N GLU A 359 -30.45 8.65 -13.35
CA GLU A 359 -31.79 8.05 -13.46
C GLU A 359 -31.85 6.68 -12.80
N SER A 360 -30.76 5.92 -12.89
CA SER A 360 -30.60 4.64 -12.20
C SER A 360 -29.94 4.81 -10.83
N HIS A 361 -29.03 5.79 -10.69
CA HIS A 361 -28.14 5.92 -9.55
C HIS A 361 -28.20 7.33 -8.94
N GLY A 362 -29.16 7.57 -8.03
CA GLY A 362 -29.40 8.90 -7.47
C GLY A 362 -28.24 9.50 -6.64
N THR A 363 -27.34 8.66 -6.14
CA THR A 363 -26.12 9.07 -5.42
C THR A 363 -24.91 8.44 -6.08
N VAL A 364 -23.87 9.25 -6.31
CA VAL A 364 -22.65 8.83 -7.00
C VAL A 364 -21.41 9.14 -6.17
N ILE A 365 -20.32 8.43 -6.45
CA ILE A 365 -18.98 8.78 -6.02
C ILE A 365 -18.17 9.20 -7.25
N ILE A 366 -17.55 10.38 -7.17
CA ILE A 366 -16.65 10.94 -8.17
C ILE A 366 -15.24 10.77 -7.63
N LYS A 367 -14.35 10.14 -8.40
CA LYS A 367 -12.96 9.92 -7.99
C LYS A 367 -11.98 10.07 -9.15
N PRO A 368 -10.78 10.61 -8.89
CA PRO A 368 -9.67 10.51 -9.84
C PRO A 368 -9.30 9.05 -10.09
N GLU A 369 -8.91 8.73 -11.32
CA GLU A 369 -8.48 7.39 -11.71
C GLU A 369 -7.22 6.98 -10.96
N LYS A 370 -6.19 7.84 -10.94
CA LYS A 370 -4.84 7.47 -10.52
C LYS A 370 -4.49 7.90 -9.11
N GLU A 371 -5.11 8.96 -8.58
CA GLU A 371 -4.86 9.32 -7.18
C GLU A 371 -5.44 8.27 -6.22
N SER A 372 -4.63 7.80 -5.27
CA SER A 372 -5.04 6.88 -4.22
C SER A 372 -5.35 7.60 -2.92
N GLY A 373 -6.10 6.92 -2.04
CA GLY A 373 -6.33 7.39 -0.68
C GLY A 373 -7.45 8.41 -0.55
N GLY A 374 -8.43 8.47 -1.47
CA GLY A 374 -9.62 9.33 -1.33
C GLY A 374 -9.39 10.83 -1.55
N ARG A 375 -8.17 11.26 -1.87
CA ARG A 375 -7.86 12.63 -2.26
C ARG A 375 -8.68 13.02 -3.50
N ASN A 376 -9.27 14.21 -3.47
CA ASN A 376 -10.16 14.73 -4.51
C ASN A 376 -11.37 13.85 -4.87
N ALA A 377 -11.70 12.84 -4.05
CA ALA A 377 -12.90 12.03 -4.24
C ALA A 377 -14.06 12.59 -3.40
N LYS A 378 -15.28 12.52 -3.95
CA LYS A 378 -16.48 13.05 -3.28
C LYS A 378 -17.71 12.20 -3.57
N VAL A 379 -18.50 11.94 -2.53
CA VAL A 379 -19.85 11.35 -2.65
C VAL A 379 -20.86 12.49 -2.75
N ILE A 380 -21.70 12.45 -3.78
CA ILE A 380 -22.68 13.51 -4.08
C ILE A 380 -24.03 12.88 -4.43
N GLN A 381 -25.11 13.36 -3.79
CA GLN A 381 -26.47 13.02 -4.16
C GLN A 381 -26.92 13.90 -5.33
N ILE A 382 -27.14 13.31 -6.50
CA ILE A 382 -27.57 14.01 -7.72
C ILE A 382 -29.10 14.07 -7.81
N ARG A 383 -29.80 13.01 -7.38
CA ARG A 383 -31.26 12.97 -7.35
C ARG A 383 -31.81 12.63 -5.97
N ARG A 384 -32.96 13.22 -5.65
CA ARG A 384 -33.82 12.89 -4.51
C ARG A 384 -35.27 12.83 -4.98
N ASP A 385 -35.97 11.76 -4.64
CA ASP A 385 -37.38 11.54 -5.01
C ASP A 385 -37.63 11.71 -6.53
N GLY A 386 -36.69 11.21 -7.34
CA GLY A 386 -36.73 11.27 -8.80
C GLY A 386 -36.34 12.64 -9.41
N LYS A 387 -36.13 13.69 -8.61
CA LYS A 387 -35.78 15.03 -9.09
C LYS A 387 -34.28 15.32 -8.93
N ALA A 388 -33.69 15.99 -9.91
CA ALA A 388 -32.30 16.43 -9.86
C ALA A 388 -32.13 17.60 -8.86
N LEU A 389 -31.05 17.56 -8.09
CA LEU A 389 -30.63 18.61 -7.17
C LEU A 389 -29.63 19.52 -7.89
N GLU A 390 -30.10 20.68 -8.36
CA GLU A 390 -29.35 21.54 -9.30
C GLU A 390 -27.99 22.02 -8.76
N GLU A 391 -27.94 22.38 -7.48
CA GLU A 391 -26.71 22.81 -6.80
C GLU A 391 -25.67 21.69 -6.78
N ASN A 392 -26.07 20.49 -6.35
CA ASN A 392 -25.20 19.31 -6.28
C ASN A 392 -24.75 18.86 -7.68
N LEU A 393 -25.64 18.96 -8.68
CA LEU A 393 -25.31 18.63 -10.06
C LEU A 393 -24.27 19.60 -10.63
N THR A 394 -24.43 20.90 -10.37
CA THR A 394 -23.44 21.92 -10.77
C THR A 394 -22.09 21.70 -10.09
N GLU A 395 -22.10 21.39 -8.79
CA GLU A 395 -20.89 21.04 -8.05
C GLU A 395 -20.19 19.81 -8.64
N ALA A 396 -20.94 18.74 -8.89
CA ALA A 396 -20.41 17.50 -9.47
C ALA A 396 -19.78 17.73 -10.84
N VAL A 397 -20.45 18.50 -11.72
CA VAL A 397 -19.94 18.85 -13.05
C VAL A 397 -18.62 19.61 -12.95
N ASN A 398 -18.55 20.61 -12.05
CA ASN A 398 -17.32 21.38 -11.84
C ASN A 398 -16.20 20.48 -11.31
N LEU A 399 -16.49 19.61 -10.33
CA LEU A 399 -15.49 18.69 -9.78
C LEU A 399 -14.95 17.74 -10.85
N ILE A 400 -15.82 17.11 -11.65
CA ILE A 400 -15.41 16.24 -12.76
C ILE A 400 -14.52 17.01 -13.74
N TYR A 401 -14.93 18.22 -14.13
CA TYR A 401 -14.14 19.05 -15.04
C TYR A 401 -12.76 19.41 -14.45
N GLU A 402 -12.69 19.83 -13.18
CA GLU A 402 -11.42 20.20 -12.54
C GLU A 402 -10.46 19.01 -12.43
N ILE A 403 -10.94 17.83 -11.99
CA ILE A 403 -10.10 16.62 -11.95
C ILE A 403 -9.63 16.26 -13.36
N SER A 404 -10.51 16.38 -14.36
CA SER A 404 -10.24 16.01 -15.75
C SER A 404 -9.12 16.81 -16.44
N LYS A 405 -8.66 17.91 -15.83
CA LYS A 405 -7.52 18.69 -16.33
C LYS A 405 -6.19 17.97 -16.13
N SER A 406 -6.10 17.05 -15.17
CA SER A 406 -4.86 16.38 -14.80
C SER A 406 -4.98 14.87 -14.61
N ASP A 407 -6.19 14.32 -14.50
CA ASP A 407 -6.43 12.88 -14.40
C ASP A 407 -7.75 12.46 -15.07
N ASN A 408 -7.92 11.18 -15.38
CA ASN A 408 -9.23 10.68 -15.79
C ASN A 408 -10.16 10.62 -14.58
N VAL A 409 -11.47 10.69 -14.82
CA VAL A 409 -12.48 10.70 -13.76
C VAL A 409 -13.37 9.47 -13.86
N VAL A 410 -13.50 8.76 -12.76
CA VAL A 410 -14.49 7.70 -12.59
C VAL A 410 -15.69 8.27 -11.84
N VAL A 411 -16.87 8.17 -12.44
CA VAL A 411 -18.14 8.47 -11.78
C VAL A 411 -18.90 7.17 -11.60
N GLN A 412 -19.08 6.75 -10.36
CA GLN A 412 -19.54 5.41 -10.02
C GLN A 412 -20.76 5.47 -9.09
N GLU A 413 -21.63 4.46 -9.17
CA GLU A 413 -22.71 4.23 -8.21
C GLU A 413 -22.15 4.21 -6.77
N PHE A 414 -22.82 4.92 -5.87
CA PHE A 414 -22.49 4.84 -4.46
C PHE A 414 -23.14 3.60 -3.82
N LEU A 415 -22.37 2.53 -3.62
CA LEU A 415 -22.88 1.32 -2.95
C LEU A 415 -23.17 1.59 -1.48
N LYS A 416 -24.41 1.32 -1.07
CA LYS A 416 -24.85 1.51 0.32
C LYS A 416 -24.21 0.48 1.25
N SER A 417 -23.66 0.96 2.36
CA SER A 417 -23.09 0.13 3.42
C SER A 417 -24.10 -0.12 4.54
N TYR A 418 -24.12 -1.35 5.07
CA TYR A 418 -25.06 -1.81 6.10
C TYR A 418 -24.32 -2.25 7.38
N VAL A 419 -23.41 -1.41 7.88
CA VAL A 419 -22.52 -1.72 9.02
C VAL A 419 -23.30 -2.26 10.24
N ARG A 420 -24.36 -1.57 10.66
CA ARG A 420 -25.17 -1.96 11.84
C ARG A 420 -25.85 -3.32 11.71
N ARG A 421 -26.11 -3.76 10.49
CA ARG A 421 -26.74 -5.04 10.19
C ARG A 421 -25.69 -6.15 10.06
N LEU A 422 -24.56 -5.83 9.41
CA LEU A 422 -23.52 -6.78 9.05
C LEU A 422 -22.71 -7.26 10.25
N TYR A 423 -22.37 -6.36 11.17
CA TYR A 423 -21.47 -6.67 12.29
C TYR A 423 -22.25 -7.03 13.56
N THR A 424 -21.58 -7.74 14.48
CA THR A 424 -22.15 -8.06 15.79
C THR A 424 -22.27 -6.82 16.69
N PRO A 425 -23.17 -6.84 17.69
CA PRO A 425 -23.27 -5.77 18.68
C PRO A 425 -21.95 -5.46 19.37
N GLU A 426 -21.16 -6.49 19.71
CA GLU A 426 -19.87 -6.34 20.40
C GLU A 426 -18.87 -5.54 19.58
N LEU A 427 -18.81 -5.77 18.25
CA LEU A 427 -17.95 -4.98 17.38
C LEU A 427 -18.44 -3.54 17.29
N LEU A 428 -19.75 -3.33 17.17
CA LEU A 428 -20.32 -1.98 17.07
C LEU A 428 -20.02 -1.15 18.32
N GLU A 429 -20.12 -1.74 19.50
CA GLU A 429 -19.74 -1.09 20.76
C GLU A 429 -18.25 -0.75 20.82
N ASN A 430 -17.38 -1.71 20.45
CA ASN A 430 -15.94 -1.45 20.36
C ASN A 430 -15.61 -0.33 19.36
N LEU A 431 -16.35 -0.27 18.25
CA LEU A 431 -16.20 0.76 17.23
C LEU A 431 -16.47 2.15 17.79
N VAL A 432 -17.52 2.32 18.59
CA VAL A 432 -17.83 3.60 19.24
C VAL A 432 -16.68 4.04 20.14
N GLU A 433 -16.15 3.12 20.94
CA GLU A 433 -15.02 3.40 21.83
C GLU A 433 -13.78 3.84 21.05
N ARG A 434 -13.44 3.12 19.97
CA ARG A 434 -12.26 3.44 19.15
C ARG A 434 -12.39 4.77 18.43
N PHE A 435 -13.56 5.10 17.90
CA PHE A 435 -13.79 6.43 17.29
C PHE A 435 -13.77 7.55 18.33
N ALA A 436 -14.29 7.31 19.54
CA ALA A 436 -14.23 8.29 20.63
C ALA A 436 -12.78 8.62 21.02
N ARG A 437 -11.86 7.64 20.99
CA ARG A 437 -10.42 7.87 21.20
C ARG A 437 -9.78 8.74 20.11
N LEU A 438 -10.38 8.79 18.92
CA LEU A 438 -9.98 9.69 17.84
C LEU A 438 -10.71 11.05 17.89
N GLY A 439 -11.50 11.32 18.94
CA GLY A 439 -12.30 12.53 19.06
C GLY A 439 -13.51 12.57 18.14
N VAL A 440 -13.91 11.44 17.55
CA VAL A 440 -15.06 11.33 16.65
C VAL A 440 -16.23 10.67 17.38
N PRO A 441 -17.31 11.39 17.72
CA PRO A 441 -18.47 10.79 18.36
C PRO A 441 -19.29 9.97 17.34
N VAL A 442 -19.64 8.73 17.72
CA VAL A 442 -20.50 7.84 16.92
C VAL A 442 -21.81 7.58 17.66
N GLN A 443 -22.93 8.02 17.08
CA GLN A 443 -24.28 7.74 17.55
C GLN A 443 -24.81 6.48 16.86
N LEU A 444 -24.76 5.33 17.55
CA LEU A 444 -25.24 4.06 16.99
C LEU A 444 -26.77 3.98 16.93
N TYR A 445 -27.43 4.29 18.05
CA TYR A 445 -28.85 4.01 18.26
C TYR A 445 -29.71 5.27 18.41
N ARG A 446 -29.07 6.45 18.55
CA ARG A 446 -29.76 7.73 18.75
C ARG A 446 -29.91 8.47 17.43
N ASP A 447 -31.09 9.01 17.18
CA ASP A 447 -31.36 9.83 16.01
C ASP A 447 -30.87 11.29 16.17
N PRO A 448 -30.26 11.89 15.13
CA PRO A 448 -29.86 11.23 13.88
C PRO A 448 -28.66 10.30 14.09
N GLN A 449 -28.75 9.08 13.57
CA GLN A 449 -27.65 8.11 13.63
C GLN A 449 -26.44 8.58 12.82
N THR A 450 -25.22 8.30 13.32
CA THR A 450 -23.99 8.57 12.56
C THR A 450 -23.92 7.63 11.34
N PRO A 451 -23.71 8.15 10.12
CA PRO A 451 -23.46 7.31 8.94
C PRO A 451 -22.21 6.45 9.13
N LEU A 452 -22.29 5.18 8.76
CA LEU A 452 -21.16 4.23 8.86
C LEU A 452 -20.99 3.50 7.53
N PHE A 453 -19.73 3.38 7.10
CA PHE A 453 -19.35 2.75 5.85
C PHE A 453 -18.30 1.70 6.11
N SER A 454 -18.38 0.55 5.44
CA SER A 454 -17.35 -0.47 5.55
C SER A 454 -17.08 -1.19 4.25
N TYR A 455 -15.82 -1.57 4.04
CA TYR A 455 -15.38 -2.47 2.98
C TYR A 455 -14.39 -3.49 3.52
N PHE A 456 -14.21 -4.60 2.80
CA PHE A 456 -13.28 -5.67 3.13
C PHE A 456 -12.06 -5.58 2.23
N ARG A 457 -10.90 -5.94 2.76
CA ARG A 457 -9.64 -5.99 2.01
C ARG A 457 -9.01 -7.36 2.16
N GLN A 458 -8.63 -7.94 1.04
CA GLN A 458 -7.98 -9.25 0.95
C GLN A 458 -6.64 -9.10 0.25
N ILE A 459 -5.61 -9.72 0.83
CA ILE A 459 -4.26 -9.68 0.25
C ILE A 459 -3.85 -11.09 -0.17
N LEU A 460 -3.76 -11.33 -1.49
CA LEU A 460 -3.33 -12.60 -2.07
C LEU A 460 -1.86 -12.54 -2.45
N VAL A 461 -1.12 -13.60 -2.15
CA VAL A 461 0.29 -13.75 -2.51
C VAL A 461 0.57 -15.12 -3.09
N LEU A 462 1.33 -15.17 -4.18
CA LEU A 462 1.74 -16.38 -4.86
C LEU A 462 2.97 -17.00 -4.18
N GLY A 463 2.79 -18.17 -3.58
CA GLY A 463 3.87 -19.05 -3.12
C GLY A 463 4.20 -20.16 -4.13
N GLU A 464 4.89 -21.19 -3.69
CA GLU A 464 5.23 -22.35 -4.54
C GLU A 464 3.98 -23.18 -4.93
N ARG A 465 3.00 -23.27 -4.03
CA ARG A 465 1.80 -24.14 -4.20
C ARG A 465 0.58 -23.43 -4.78
N GLY A 466 0.67 -22.13 -5.05
CA GLY A 466 -0.45 -21.31 -5.49
C GLY A 466 -0.63 -20.05 -4.65
N TYR A 467 -1.78 -19.39 -4.82
CA TYR A 467 -2.11 -18.18 -4.09
C TYR A 467 -2.64 -18.49 -2.70
N GLU A 468 -2.21 -17.70 -1.73
CA GLU A 468 -2.67 -17.74 -0.36
C GLU A 468 -3.15 -16.36 0.08
N ILE A 469 -4.19 -16.31 0.91
CA ILE A 469 -4.66 -15.08 1.54
C ILE A 469 -3.78 -14.83 2.76
N SER A 470 -3.08 -13.69 2.78
CA SER A 470 -2.20 -13.28 3.88
C SER A 470 -2.87 -12.37 4.90
N HIS A 471 -3.89 -11.60 4.49
CA HIS A 471 -4.56 -10.64 5.35
C HIS A 471 -6.07 -10.65 5.09
N ASN A 472 -6.84 -10.67 6.18
CA ASN A 472 -8.29 -10.51 6.19
C ASN A 472 -8.58 -9.21 6.95
N ILE A 473 -8.99 -8.17 6.23
CA ILE A 473 -9.16 -6.84 6.81
C ILE A 473 -10.60 -6.37 6.56
N THR A 474 -11.15 -5.65 7.53
CA THR A 474 -12.29 -4.75 7.30
C THR A 474 -11.93 -3.33 7.72
N VAL A 475 -12.35 -2.36 6.92
CA VAL A 475 -12.17 -0.93 7.20
C VAL A 475 -13.54 -0.33 7.43
N ILE A 476 -13.72 0.39 8.54
CA ILE A 476 -14.98 1.03 8.90
C ILE A 476 -14.74 2.53 9.12
N GLY A 477 -15.52 3.38 8.46
CA GLY A 477 -15.40 4.83 8.49
C GLY A 477 -16.74 5.54 8.73
N THR A 478 -16.69 6.81 9.14
CA THR A 478 -17.87 7.69 9.25
C THR A 478 -18.14 8.52 7.99
N SER A 479 -17.25 8.42 6.98
CA SER A 479 -17.37 9.06 5.67
C SER A 479 -17.43 8.00 4.57
N GLY A 480 -18.20 8.27 3.51
CA GLY A 480 -18.30 7.41 2.33
C GLY A 480 -17.02 7.37 1.49
N VAL A 481 -16.11 8.32 1.72
CA VAL A 481 -14.71 8.29 1.28
C VAL A 481 -13.86 8.26 2.55
N ALA A 482 -13.49 7.07 3.01
CA ALA A 482 -12.65 6.92 4.19
C ALA A 482 -11.60 5.82 3.94
N ASN A 483 -10.34 6.18 4.17
CA ASN A 483 -9.22 5.24 4.21
C ASN A 483 -8.57 5.30 5.60
N VAL A 484 -7.73 4.31 5.90
CA VAL A 484 -6.91 4.31 7.13
C VAL A 484 -6.03 5.57 7.12
N GLY A 485 -6.13 6.38 8.18
CA GLY A 485 -5.46 7.69 8.28
C GLY A 485 -6.29 8.88 7.76
N GLN A 486 -7.48 8.65 7.19
CA GLN A 486 -8.46 9.67 6.78
C GLN A 486 -9.84 9.38 7.38
N GLY A 487 -9.90 9.14 8.69
CA GLY A 487 -11.15 8.89 9.41
C GLY A 487 -11.72 7.47 9.28
N GLY A 488 -11.02 6.54 8.63
CA GLY A 488 -11.32 5.11 8.66
C GLY A 488 -10.53 4.38 9.75
N LEU A 489 -11.18 3.47 10.47
CA LEU A 489 -10.58 2.51 11.39
C LEU A 489 -10.42 1.16 10.72
N LEU A 490 -9.25 0.54 10.91
CA LEU A 490 -8.97 -0.82 10.46
C LEU A 490 -9.25 -1.82 11.58
N TYR A 491 -9.90 -2.93 11.22
CA TYR A 491 -10.09 -4.12 12.04
C TYR A 491 -9.62 -5.35 11.28
N GLU A 492 -9.20 -6.37 12.02
CA GLU A 492 -9.09 -7.70 11.44
C GLU A 492 -10.49 -8.21 11.10
N TYR A 493 -10.67 -8.75 9.89
CA TYR A 493 -11.87 -9.51 9.57
C TYR A 493 -11.71 -10.93 10.11
N THR A 494 -12.52 -11.23 11.13
CA THR A 494 -12.76 -12.58 11.62
C THR A 494 -14.25 -12.89 11.53
N ASP A 495 -14.62 -14.17 11.58
CA ASP A 495 -16.03 -14.55 11.45
C ASP A 495 -16.86 -14.13 12.67
N ASP A 496 -16.27 -14.11 13.85
CA ASP A 496 -16.94 -13.78 15.11
C ASP A 496 -17.43 -12.33 15.15
N ILE A 497 -16.80 -11.40 14.42
CA ILE A 497 -17.25 -10.00 14.32
C ILE A 497 -18.43 -9.80 13.35
N ILE A 498 -18.80 -10.83 12.58
CA ILE A 498 -19.91 -10.79 11.63
C ILE A 498 -21.15 -11.39 12.26
N ASN A 499 -22.30 -10.74 12.02
CA ASN A 499 -23.61 -11.22 12.39
C ASN A 499 -23.77 -12.69 11.93
N PRO A 500 -24.13 -13.63 12.84
CA PRO A 500 -24.20 -15.06 12.54
C PRO A 500 -25.03 -15.40 11.29
N LYS A 501 -26.08 -14.62 10.99
CA LYS A 501 -26.91 -14.80 9.79
C LYS A 501 -26.11 -14.72 8.50
N TYR A 502 -25.18 -13.76 8.39
CA TYR A 502 -24.49 -13.46 7.13
C TYR A 502 -23.07 -14.02 7.05
N ARG A 503 -22.54 -14.55 8.17
CA ARG A 503 -21.14 -15.00 8.31
C ARG A 503 -20.69 -15.97 7.25
N GLU A 504 -21.44 -17.05 7.03
CA GLU A 504 -21.06 -18.09 6.06
C GLU A 504 -21.05 -17.55 4.62
N ASP A 505 -22.05 -16.74 4.27
CA ASP A 505 -22.13 -16.09 2.96
C ASP A 505 -21.00 -15.11 2.76
N LEU A 506 -20.73 -14.24 3.73
CA LEU A 506 -19.64 -13.29 3.66
C LEU A 506 -18.31 -14.00 3.40
N ARG A 507 -17.98 -15.03 4.18
CA ARG A 507 -16.74 -15.80 4.04
C ARG A 507 -16.61 -16.46 2.67
N ARG A 508 -17.69 -17.11 2.21
CA ARG A 508 -17.71 -17.79 0.90
C ARG A 508 -17.57 -16.77 -0.25
N GLU A 509 -18.34 -15.69 -0.20
CA GLU A 509 -18.40 -14.70 -1.27
C GLU A 509 -17.13 -13.84 -1.34
N ILE A 510 -16.52 -13.47 -0.20
CA ILE A 510 -15.25 -12.71 -0.21
C ILE A 510 -14.09 -13.55 -0.73
N THR A 511 -14.03 -14.82 -0.34
CA THR A 511 -13.02 -15.76 -0.84
C THR A 511 -13.20 -15.96 -2.34
N LYS A 512 -14.44 -16.24 -2.79
CA LYS A 512 -14.77 -16.40 -4.22
C LYS A 512 -14.38 -15.16 -5.03
N ALA A 513 -14.76 -13.97 -4.56
CA ALA A 513 -14.46 -12.72 -5.24
C ALA A 513 -12.97 -12.42 -5.33
N SER A 514 -12.22 -12.73 -4.28
CA SER A 514 -10.76 -12.60 -4.24
C SER A 514 -10.09 -13.40 -5.35
N PHE A 515 -10.38 -14.70 -5.43
CA PHE A 515 -9.73 -15.58 -6.41
C PHE A 515 -10.25 -15.37 -7.85
N LYS A 516 -11.58 -15.23 -8.04
CA LYS A 516 -12.16 -15.03 -9.38
C LYS A 516 -11.74 -13.69 -10.00
N SER A 517 -11.70 -12.62 -9.21
CA SER A 517 -11.26 -11.31 -9.70
C SER A 517 -9.77 -11.30 -10.05
N LEU A 518 -8.92 -11.91 -9.20
CA LEU A 518 -7.50 -12.11 -9.50
C LEU A 518 -7.33 -12.86 -10.83
N GLU A 519 -8.02 -13.99 -11.02
CA GLU A 519 -7.89 -14.77 -12.25
C GLU A 519 -8.29 -13.97 -13.51
N ALA A 520 -9.38 -13.21 -13.43
CA ALA A 520 -9.83 -12.36 -14.53
C ALA A 520 -8.82 -11.26 -14.86
N GLN A 521 -8.31 -10.56 -13.84
CA GLN A 521 -7.27 -9.55 -14.00
C GLN A 521 -6.01 -10.15 -14.64
N ARG A 522 -5.53 -11.31 -14.18
CA ARG A 522 -4.38 -12.02 -14.79
C ARG A 522 -4.60 -12.28 -16.27
N ARG A 523 -5.80 -12.74 -16.68
CA ARG A 523 -6.14 -12.95 -18.10
C ARG A 523 -6.14 -11.63 -18.88
N TYR A 524 -6.71 -10.57 -18.30
CA TYR A 524 -6.76 -9.25 -18.92
C TYR A 524 -5.36 -8.67 -19.14
N LEU A 525 -4.49 -8.68 -18.12
CA LEU A 525 -3.13 -8.14 -18.22
C LEU A 525 -2.33 -8.81 -19.34
N ARG A 526 -2.39 -10.13 -19.44
CA ARG A 526 -1.66 -10.88 -20.49
C ARG A 526 -2.03 -10.43 -21.90
N LYS A 527 -3.27 -9.97 -22.10
CA LYS A 527 -3.80 -9.50 -23.38
C LYS A 527 -3.59 -8.00 -23.60
N HIS A 528 -3.77 -7.17 -22.58
CA HIS A 528 -3.86 -5.71 -22.69
C HIS A 528 -2.67 -4.93 -22.10
N TRP A 529 -1.58 -5.62 -21.73
CA TRP A 529 -0.42 -4.99 -21.07
C TRP A 529 0.16 -3.77 -21.80
N LYS A 530 0.12 -3.72 -23.15
CA LYS A 530 0.66 -2.59 -23.92
C LYS A 530 -0.09 -1.30 -23.62
N GLU A 531 -1.41 -1.35 -23.73
CA GLU A 531 -2.29 -0.21 -23.46
C GLU A 531 -2.16 0.26 -22.00
N ILE A 532 -2.04 -0.70 -21.07
CA ILE A 532 -1.84 -0.42 -19.65
C ILE A 532 -0.53 0.35 -19.42
N LEU A 533 0.57 -0.09 -20.02
CA LEU A 533 1.85 0.59 -19.90
C LEU A 533 1.85 1.94 -20.60
N GLU A 534 1.22 2.07 -21.76
CA GLU A 534 1.08 3.35 -22.47
C GLU A 534 0.36 4.39 -21.60
N ASP A 535 -0.75 4.00 -20.95
CA ASP A 535 -1.49 4.89 -20.05
C ASP A 535 -0.72 5.22 -18.77
N TYR A 536 0.08 4.27 -18.25
CA TYR A 536 0.95 4.48 -17.10
C TYR A 536 2.17 5.38 -17.42
N LEU A 537 2.75 5.30 -18.61
CA LEU A 537 3.88 6.15 -18.99
C LEU A 537 3.48 7.61 -19.24
N LYS A 538 2.22 7.87 -19.63
CA LYS A 538 1.69 9.24 -19.72
C LYS A 538 1.73 9.99 -18.38
N ILE A 539 1.68 9.25 -17.26
CA ILE A 539 1.66 9.80 -15.90
C ILE A 539 2.97 9.67 -15.16
N HIS A 540 3.84 8.78 -15.61
CA HIS A 540 5.20 8.63 -15.14
C HIS A 540 6.19 8.88 -16.29
N PRO A 541 6.18 10.11 -16.87
CA PRO A 541 7.07 10.44 -17.98
C PRO A 541 8.55 10.28 -17.61
N GLU A 542 8.90 10.35 -16.32
CA GLU A 542 10.24 10.08 -15.78
C GLU A 542 10.75 8.67 -16.11
N PHE A 543 9.87 7.71 -16.38
CA PHE A 543 10.24 6.36 -16.79
C PHE A 543 10.19 6.14 -18.30
N SER A 544 9.48 7.00 -19.04
CA SER A 544 9.18 6.78 -20.47
C SER A 544 10.43 6.64 -21.35
N GLU A 545 11.44 7.47 -21.12
CA GLU A 545 12.70 7.45 -21.90
C GLU A 545 13.58 6.24 -21.57
N ARG A 546 13.48 5.71 -20.35
CA ARG A 546 14.34 4.62 -19.84
C ARG A 546 13.70 3.24 -19.97
N LEU A 547 12.38 3.16 -20.04
CA LEU A 547 11.67 1.89 -20.03
C LEU A 547 11.74 1.21 -21.39
N ASN A 548 12.54 0.15 -21.48
CA ASN A 548 12.52 -0.78 -22.61
C ASN A 548 11.77 -2.06 -22.25
N PHE A 549 10.44 -1.96 -22.11
CA PHE A 549 9.64 -3.09 -21.64
C PHE A 549 9.66 -4.26 -22.64
N ARG A 550 9.99 -5.44 -22.15
CA ARG A 550 9.89 -6.71 -22.88
C ARG A 550 9.16 -7.76 -22.04
N VAL A 551 8.36 -8.56 -22.70
CA VAL A 551 7.71 -9.71 -22.08
C VAL A 551 8.78 -10.76 -21.80
N ILE A 552 9.01 -11.05 -20.52
CA ILE A 552 10.02 -12.00 -20.07
C ILE A 552 9.44 -12.91 -18.99
N LYS A 553 10.16 -13.99 -18.75
CA LYS A 553 9.99 -14.81 -17.57
C LYS A 553 11.16 -14.61 -16.62
N ASP A 554 10.86 -14.47 -15.33
CA ASP A 554 11.86 -14.58 -14.28
C ASP A 554 12.48 -16.00 -14.29
N LEU A 555 13.58 -16.25 -13.57
CA LEU A 555 14.20 -17.59 -13.57
C LEU A 555 13.35 -18.67 -12.91
N THR A 556 12.27 -18.30 -12.21
CA THR A 556 11.27 -19.24 -11.68
C THR A 556 10.23 -19.64 -12.73
N GLY A 557 10.21 -18.96 -13.88
CA GLY A 557 9.27 -19.18 -14.97
C GLY A 557 8.01 -18.30 -14.90
N PHE A 558 7.95 -17.36 -13.96
CA PHE A 558 6.83 -16.44 -13.79
C PHE A 558 6.87 -15.34 -14.86
N ASP A 559 5.71 -15.06 -15.47
CA ASP A 559 5.56 -14.04 -16.53
C ASP A 559 5.43 -12.64 -15.93
N ASN A 560 6.21 -11.66 -16.41
CA ASN A 560 6.22 -10.31 -15.85
C ASN A 560 4.95 -9.48 -16.15
N ARG A 561 3.97 -10.05 -16.84
CA ARG A 561 2.61 -9.48 -17.00
C ARG A 561 1.59 -10.08 -16.05
N ASP A 562 2.01 -10.99 -15.18
CA ASP A 562 1.14 -11.72 -14.26
C ASP A 562 1.20 -11.10 -12.84
N ILE A 563 0.32 -11.53 -11.92
CA ILE A 563 0.09 -10.89 -10.62
C ILE A 563 0.59 -11.79 -9.49
N PRO A 564 1.79 -11.60 -8.90
CA PRO A 564 2.25 -12.45 -7.80
C PRO A 564 1.77 -11.96 -6.42
N TYR A 565 1.26 -10.74 -6.34
CA TYR A 565 0.73 -10.12 -5.12
C TYR A 565 -0.42 -9.19 -5.50
N GLU A 566 -1.54 -9.32 -4.81
CA GLU A 566 -2.72 -8.48 -5.01
C GLU A 566 -3.30 -8.06 -3.68
N MET A 567 -3.72 -6.79 -3.58
CA MET A 567 -4.49 -6.26 -2.47
C MET A 567 -5.78 -5.67 -3.02
N GLY A 568 -6.87 -6.41 -2.85
CA GLY A 568 -8.18 -6.08 -3.41
C GLY A 568 -9.15 -5.60 -2.34
N ASP A 569 -9.96 -4.60 -2.71
CA ASP A 569 -11.06 -4.09 -1.88
C ASP A 569 -12.41 -4.52 -2.40
N TYR A 570 -13.29 -4.89 -1.47
CA TYR A 570 -14.56 -5.52 -1.75
C TYR A 570 -15.68 -4.92 -0.89
N MET A 571 -16.81 -4.58 -1.52
CA MET A 571 -18.03 -4.13 -0.86
C MET A 571 -19.01 -5.31 -0.77
N PRO A 572 -19.59 -5.61 0.41
CA PRO A 572 -20.74 -6.49 0.47
C PRO A 572 -21.98 -5.76 -0.06
N VAL A 573 -22.70 -6.40 -1.00
CA VAL A 573 -23.98 -5.93 -1.53
C VAL A 573 -25.06 -6.91 -1.09
N PHE A 574 -25.99 -6.46 -0.26
CA PHE A 574 -27.06 -7.31 0.26
C PHE A 574 -28.08 -7.65 -0.84
N LEU A 575 -28.47 -8.92 -0.87
CA LEU A 575 -29.55 -9.45 -1.71
C LEU A 575 -30.88 -9.50 -0.97
N VAL A 576 -30.88 -9.07 0.30
CA VAL A 576 -32.03 -9.09 1.21
C VAL A 576 -32.38 -7.71 1.76
N ASP A 577 -33.67 -7.45 1.99
CA ASP A 577 -34.17 -6.26 2.71
C ASP A 577 -33.86 -6.34 4.21
N GLU A 578 -34.20 -5.29 4.97
CA GLU A 578 -33.95 -5.21 6.42
C GLU A 578 -34.73 -6.21 7.30
N ASN A 579 -35.69 -6.94 6.73
CA ASN A 579 -36.39 -8.05 7.38
C ASN A 579 -35.87 -9.43 6.93
N ASP A 580 -34.71 -9.47 6.27
CA ASP A 580 -34.10 -10.68 5.71
C ASP A 580 -34.91 -11.37 4.60
N ASN A 581 -35.81 -10.64 3.93
CA ASN A 581 -36.48 -11.14 2.74
C ASN A 581 -35.59 -10.94 1.53
N LEU A 582 -35.45 -11.96 0.70
CA LEU A 582 -34.77 -11.88 -0.59
C LEU A 582 -35.51 -10.87 -1.48
N ILE A 583 -34.77 -9.90 -2.01
CA ILE A 583 -35.29 -8.87 -2.92
C ILE A 583 -34.77 -9.01 -4.34
N GLN A 584 -33.62 -9.68 -4.50
CA GLN A 584 -32.99 -9.90 -5.79
C GLN A 584 -32.05 -11.10 -5.72
N ILE A 585 -31.73 -11.69 -6.87
CA ILE A 585 -30.65 -12.67 -7.00
C ILE A 585 -29.51 -12.10 -7.82
N TYR A 586 -28.33 -12.71 -7.69
CA TYR A 586 -27.21 -12.44 -8.57
C TYR A 586 -27.01 -13.59 -9.56
N ASP A 587 -27.18 -13.30 -10.84
CA ASP A 587 -26.83 -14.25 -11.88
C ASP A 587 -25.37 -14.06 -12.30
N GLU A 588 -24.51 -15.01 -11.90
CA GLU A 588 -23.08 -14.96 -12.20
C GLU A 588 -22.76 -14.99 -13.70
N ASP A 589 -23.63 -15.55 -14.54
CA ASP A 589 -23.35 -15.70 -15.98
C ASP A 589 -23.57 -14.39 -16.73
N SER A 590 -24.66 -13.68 -16.41
CA SER A 590 -24.95 -12.36 -16.95
C SER A 590 -24.33 -11.21 -16.14
N GLU A 591 -23.76 -11.52 -14.97
CA GLU A 591 -23.18 -10.59 -13.99
C GLU A 591 -24.18 -9.52 -13.52
N ARG A 592 -25.48 -9.87 -13.46
CA ARG A 592 -26.56 -8.94 -13.15
C ARG A 592 -27.26 -9.28 -11.84
N LEU A 593 -27.64 -8.21 -11.14
CA LEU A 593 -28.66 -8.30 -10.11
C LEU A 593 -30.02 -8.32 -10.79
N ILE A 594 -30.83 -9.33 -10.47
CA ILE A 594 -32.16 -9.50 -11.01
C ILE A 594 -33.16 -9.39 -9.85
N PRO A 595 -33.96 -8.31 -9.81
CA PRO A 595 -35.02 -8.16 -8.81
C PRO A 595 -35.98 -9.34 -8.85
N LEU A 596 -36.53 -9.74 -7.71
CA LEU A 596 -37.57 -10.77 -7.67
C LEU A 596 -38.92 -10.29 -8.21
N TYR A 597 -39.17 -9.00 -8.07
CA TYR A 597 -40.38 -8.32 -8.52
C TYR A 597 -40.02 -7.07 -9.33
N ASP A 598 -40.84 -6.74 -10.33
CA ASP A 598 -40.71 -5.49 -11.07
C ASP A 598 -41.27 -4.28 -10.30
N LYS A 599 -41.27 -3.10 -10.93
CA LYS A 599 -41.75 -1.85 -10.32
C LYS A 599 -43.24 -1.88 -9.98
N ASP A 600 -44.01 -2.76 -10.63
CA ASP A 600 -45.46 -2.93 -10.41
C ASP A 600 -45.76 -4.06 -9.41
N GLY A 601 -44.71 -4.67 -8.83
CA GLY A 601 -44.83 -5.79 -7.90
C GLY A 601 -45.07 -7.14 -8.56
N LYS A 602 -44.93 -7.26 -9.89
CA LYS A 602 -45.11 -8.57 -10.56
C LYS A 602 -43.83 -9.39 -10.49
N PRO A 603 -43.92 -10.72 -10.31
CA PRO A 603 -42.74 -11.58 -10.29
C PRO A 603 -41.95 -11.49 -11.60
N THR A 604 -40.63 -11.30 -11.51
CA THR A 604 -39.74 -11.39 -12.67
C THR A 604 -39.57 -12.85 -13.12
N PRO A 605 -38.94 -13.15 -14.28
CA PRO A 605 -38.77 -14.53 -14.74
C PRO A 605 -37.97 -15.46 -13.80
N VAL A 606 -37.23 -14.90 -12.84
CA VAL A 606 -36.40 -15.64 -11.88
C VAL A 606 -37.20 -16.68 -11.09
N GLN A 607 -36.74 -17.93 -11.08
CA GLN A 607 -37.27 -18.96 -10.18
C GLN A 607 -36.33 -19.23 -8.99
N ILE A 608 -36.95 -19.56 -7.86
CA ILE A 608 -36.26 -19.94 -6.62
C ILE A 608 -36.78 -21.30 -6.20
N TYR A 609 -35.89 -22.17 -5.78
CA TYR A 609 -36.19 -23.55 -5.40
C TYR A 609 -35.85 -23.80 -3.93
N ASP A 610 -36.65 -24.64 -3.28
CA ASP A 610 -36.33 -25.16 -1.96
C ASP A 610 -35.31 -26.32 -2.03
N LYS A 611 -34.95 -26.87 -0.87
CA LYS A 611 -34.03 -28.01 -0.74
C LYS A 611 -34.48 -29.28 -1.47
N ASP A 612 -35.77 -29.42 -1.74
CA ASP A 612 -36.35 -30.59 -2.41
C ASP A 612 -36.51 -30.33 -3.93
N GLY A 613 -36.04 -29.18 -4.43
CA GLY A 613 -36.10 -28.78 -5.82
C GLY A 613 -37.47 -28.28 -6.26
N LYS A 614 -38.35 -27.87 -5.33
CA LYS A 614 -39.67 -27.34 -5.65
C LYS A 614 -39.63 -25.80 -5.75
N PRO A 615 -40.31 -25.20 -6.74
CA PRO A 615 -40.42 -23.74 -6.82
C PRO A 615 -41.08 -23.14 -5.58
N VAL A 616 -40.44 -22.10 -5.03
CA VAL A 616 -40.97 -21.34 -3.90
C VAL A 616 -42.06 -20.37 -4.41
N PRO A 617 -43.27 -20.39 -3.83
CA PRO A 617 -44.32 -19.44 -4.21
C PRO A 617 -43.90 -17.98 -4.02
N ARG A 618 -44.18 -17.14 -5.02
CA ARG A 618 -43.85 -15.70 -5.01
C ARG A 618 -45.07 -14.78 -4.98
N VAL A 619 -46.26 -15.33 -5.18
CA VAL A 619 -47.51 -14.57 -5.05
C VAL A 619 -48.52 -15.38 -4.26
N ASP A 620 -49.39 -14.67 -3.55
CA ASP A 620 -50.54 -15.27 -2.87
C ASP A 620 -51.65 -15.61 -3.87
N GLU A 621 -52.76 -16.15 -3.37
CA GLU A 621 -53.93 -16.51 -4.17
C GLU A 621 -54.57 -15.31 -4.89
N ASN A 622 -54.30 -14.08 -4.43
CA ASN A 622 -54.80 -12.84 -5.00
C ASN A 622 -53.79 -12.15 -5.95
N GLY A 623 -52.61 -12.75 -6.15
CA GLY A 623 -51.55 -12.21 -7.00
C GLY A 623 -50.65 -11.17 -6.31
N ASN A 624 -50.75 -10.98 -4.99
CA ASN A 624 -49.89 -10.07 -4.25
C ASN A 624 -48.52 -10.73 -3.96
N PRO A 625 -47.42 -9.96 -3.95
CA PRO A 625 -46.08 -10.47 -3.63
C PRO A 625 -45.98 -11.16 -2.27
N ILE A 626 -45.33 -12.32 -2.22
CA ILE A 626 -44.97 -13.02 -0.99
C ILE A 626 -43.50 -12.71 -0.63
N PRO A 627 -43.21 -12.27 0.60
CA PRO A 627 -41.83 -12.15 1.09
C PRO A 627 -41.15 -13.52 1.17
N ILE A 628 -39.99 -13.66 0.54
CA ILE A 628 -39.20 -14.91 0.58
C ILE A 628 -38.10 -14.76 1.62
N ARG A 629 -38.31 -15.34 2.80
CA ARG A 629 -37.34 -15.27 3.90
C ARG A 629 -36.13 -16.15 3.62
N LEU A 630 -34.93 -15.63 3.87
CA LEU A 630 -33.69 -16.41 3.85
C LEU A 630 -33.34 -17.05 5.20
N PHE A 631 -33.98 -16.58 6.28
CA PHE A 631 -33.79 -17.10 7.62
C PHE A 631 -35.14 -17.34 8.30
N ASP A 632 -35.22 -18.37 9.13
CA ASP A 632 -36.39 -18.64 9.97
C ASP A 632 -36.45 -17.70 11.18
N GLU A 633 -37.47 -17.88 12.04
CA GLU A 633 -37.70 -17.04 13.22
C GLU A 633 -36.57 -17.19 14.27
N GLU A 634 -35.90 -18.33 14.30
CA GLU A 634 -34.72 -18.57 15.12
C GLU A 634 -33.41 -18.04 14.48
N GLY A 635 -33.50 -17.45 13.28
CA GLY A 635 -32.36 -16.92 12.54
C GLY A 635 -31.51 -17.98 11.84
N ARG A 636 -31.99 -19.21 11.72
CA ARG A 636 -31.33 -20.30 10.98
C ARG A 636 -31.62 -20.14 9.50
N ARG A 637 -30.63 -20.49 8.67
CA ARG A 637 -30.72 -20.35 7.22
C ARG A 637 -31.77 -21.31 6.63
N ILE A 638 -32.66 -20.77 5.80
CA ILE A 638 -33.55 -21.54 4.94
C ILE A 638 -32.78 -21.88 3.64
N PRO A 639 -32.58 -23.17 3.29
CA PRO A 639 -31.86 -23.52 2.08
C PRO A 639 -32.70 -23.17 0.83
N LEU A 640 -32.26 -22.15 0.11
CA LEU A 640 -32.84 -21.70 -1.15
C LEU A 640 -31.81 -21.78 -2.26
N PHE A 641 -32.26 -22.16 -3.45
CA PHE A 641 -31.41 -22.42 -4.62
C PHE A 641 -31.93 -21.68 -5.85
N ASP A 642 -31.00 -21.31 -6.72
CA ASP A 642 -31.36 -20.79 -8.05
C ASP A 642 -31.69 -21.91 -9.04
N GLU A 643 -32.03 -21.56 -10.27
CA GLU A 643 -32.35 -22.50 -11.36
C GLU A 643 -31.23 -23.50 -11.70
N LYS A 644 -29.98 -23.20 -11.30
CA LYS A 644 -28.82 -24.06 -11.52
C LYS A 644 -28.50 -24.92 -10.28
N GLY A 645 -29.34 -24.87 -9.25
CA GLY A 645 -29.10 -25.57 -7.99
C GLY A 645 -28.00 -24.95 -7.15
N ARG A 646 -27.61 -23.68 -7.40
CA ARG A 646 -26.61 -22.97 -6.60
C ARG A 646 -27.30 -22.36 -5.37
N PRO A 647 -26.72 -22.47 -4.16
CA PRO A 647 -27.27 -21.81 -2.98
C PRO A 647 -27.37 -20.29 -3.17
N ILE A 648 -28.54 -19.73 -2.88
CA ILE A 648 -28.76 -18.28 -2.92
C ILE A 648 -28.12 -17.66 -1.69
N SER A 649 -27.25 -16.67 -1.91
CA SER A 649 -26.56 -15.92 -0.86
C SER A 649 -27.41 -14.76 -0.32
N SER A 650 -27.23 -14.38 0.94
CA SER A 650 -27.81 -13.15 1.50
C SER A 650 -27.12 -11.88 1.00
N LEU A 651 -25.89 -12.01 0.51
CA LEU A 651 -25.08 -10.92 -0.03
C LEU A 651 -24.11 -11.44 -1.09
N ILE A 652 -23.55 -10.55 -1.89
CA ILE A 652 -22.44 -10.82 -2.80
C ILE A 652 -21.33 -9.81 -2.58
N MET A 653 -20.18 -10.01 -3.22
CA MET A 653 -19.03 -9.12 -3.12
C MET A 653 -18.79 -8.42 -4.44
N TYR A 654 -18.80 -7.09 -4.41
CA TYR A 654 -18.33 -6.26 -5.51
C TYR A 654 -16.88 -5.89 -5.27
N LYS A 655 -16.04 -5.97 -6.31
CA LYS A 655 -14.69 -5.42 -6.23
C LYS A 655 -14.76 -3.91 -6.48
N ILE A 656 -14.16 -3.12 -5.59
CA ILE A 656 -14.17 -1.65 -5.66
C ILE A 656 -12.89 -1.13 -6.29
N GLU A 657 -11.74 -1.66 -5.85
CA GLU A 657 -10.42 -1.26 -6.33
C GLU A 657 -9.36 -2.34 -6.06
N ALA A 658 -8.23 -2.23 -6.76
CA ALA A 658 -6.98 -2.91 -6.41
C ALA A 658 -5.98 -1.86 -5.96
N ASN A 659 -5.14 -2.18 -4.99
CA ASN A 659 -4.20 -1.22 -4.41
C ASN A 659 -2.74 -1.74 -4.48
N PRO A 660 -1.78 -0.90 -4.88
CA PRO A 660 -0.37 -1.21 -4.74
C PRO A 660 0.12 -0.77 -3.34
N GLY A 661 0.80 -1.66 -2.61
CA GLY A 661 1.68 -1.23 -1.52
C GLY A 661 1.67 -2.04 -0.22
N ALA A 662 2.47 -1.53 0.71
CA ALA A 662 2.76 -2.08 2.04
C ALA A 662 2.12 -1.28 3.19
N GLY A 663 1.42 -0.18 2.88
CA GLY A 663 0.98 0.87 3.82
C GLY A 663 0.04 0.42 4.96
N LEU A 664 -0.40 -0.84 4.97
CA LEU A 664 -1.36 -1.38 5.93
C LEU A 664 -0.75 -2.41 6.87
N TRP A 665 0.50 -2.83 6.65
CA TRP A 665 1.11 -3.89 7.46
C TRP A 665 1.15 -3.51 8.93
N ARG A 666 1.60 -2.29 9.26
CA ARG A 666 1.61 -1.79 10.64
C ARG A 666 0.20 -1.57 11.21
N PRO A 667 -0.72 -0.83 10.55
CA PRO A 667 -2.08 -0.68 11.04
C PRO A 667 -2.81 -2.00 11.32
N HIS A 668 -2.67 -3.00 10.44
CA HIS A 668 -3.22 -4.34 10.66
C HIS A 668 -2.53 -5.06 11.80
N ASN A 669 -1.20 -5.09 11.79
CA ASN A 669 -0.42 -5.74 12.83
C ASN A 669 -0.77 -5.21 14.21
N ASP A 670 -1.00 -3.91 14.38
CA ASP A 670 -1.36 -3.27 15.64
C ASP A 670 -2.69 -3.76 16.21
N GLN A 671 -3.60 -4.28 15.37
CA GLN A 671 -4.88 -4.88 15.82
C GLN A 671 -4.73 -6.33 16.32
N LEU A 672 -3.69 -7.05 15.90
CA LEU A 672 -3.55 -8.47 16.23
C LEU A 672 -3.12 -8.68 17.69
N PRO A 673 -3.53 -9.80 18.33
CA PRO A 673 -3.02 -10.16 19.64
C PRO A 673 -1.50 -10.45 19.59
N PRO A 674 -0.77 -10.33 20.72
CA PRO A 674 0.70 -10.45 20.75
C PRO A 674 1.28 -11.69 20.05
N HIS A 675 0.61 -12.84 20.15
CA HIS A 675 1.06 -14.11 19.56
C HIS A 675 0.84 -14.23 18.05
N ARG A 676 0.03 -13.35 17.44
CA ARG A 676 -0.24 -13.29 15.99
C ARG A 676 0.42 -12.09 15.30
N LYS A 677 1.12 -11.23 16.05
CA LYS A 677 1.85 -10.09 15.46
C LYS A 677 2.78 -10.59 14.35
N GLY A 678 2.66 -9.98 13.18
CA GLY A 678 3.47 -10.25 12.01
C GLY A 678 3.00 -11.40 11.13
N GLU A 679 1.91 -12.10 11.50
CA GLU A 679 1.43 -13.28 10.77
C GLU A 679 1.22 -13.02 9.27
N GLY A 680 0.50 -11.95 8.92
CA GLY A 680 0.21 -11.64 7.52
C GLY A 680 1.46 -11.28 6.70
N VAL A 681 2.36 -10.46 7.25
CA VAL A 681 3.63 -10.14 6.55
C VAL A 681 4.57 -11.34 6.50
N TYR A 682 4.55 -12.21 7.51
CA TYR A 682 5.30 -13.47 7.47
C TYR A 682 4.83 -14.35 6.29
N ILE A 683 3.52 -14.46 6.04
CA ILE A 683 3.00 -15.19 4.88
C ILE A 683 3.52 -14.60 3.57
N ILE A 684 3.49 -13.27 3.41
CA ILE A 684 4.02 -12.58 2.21
C ILE A 684 5.48 -12.96 1.96
N PHE A 685 6.34 -12.79 2.97
CA PHE A 685 7.78 -12.99 2.80
C PHE A 685 8.20 -14.46 2.80
N ARG A 686 7.41 -15.35 3.39
CA ARG A 686 7.55 -16.80 3.18
C ARG A 686 7.28 -17.16 1.72
N CYS A 687 6.15 -16.74 1.15
CA CYS A 687 5.80 -17.05 -0.24
C CYS A 687 6.83 -16.46 -1.23
N LEU A 688 7.27 -15.22 -1.01
CA LEU A 688 8.36 -14.63 -1.80
C LEU A 688 9.68 -15.39 -1.61
N GLY A 689 9.98 -15.83 -0.38
CA GLY A 689 11.15 -16.65 -0.05
C GLY A 689 11.18 -18.02 -0.73
N GLU A 690 10.02 -18.66 -0.91
CA GLU A 690 9.87 -19.92 -1.65
C GLU A 690 10.25 -19.72 -3.12
N ARG A 691 9.71 -18.68 -3.77
CA ARG A 691 10.08 -18.31 -5.14
C ARG A 691 11.55 -17.91 -5.25
N ALA A 692 12.05 -17.13 -4.30
CA ALA A 692 13.45 -16.71 -4.24
C ALA A 692 14.41 -17.89 -4.11
N SER A 693 14.02 -18.95 -3.39
CA SER A 693 14.82 -20.17 -3.26
C SER A 693 14.92 -20.93 -4.58
N ILE A 694 13.86 -20.91 -5.41
CA ILE A 694 13.92 -21.45 -6.78
C ILE A 694 14.91 -20.64 -7.62
N TYR A 695 14.83 -19.31 -7.56
CA TYR A 695 15.76 -18.42 -8.28
C TYR A 695 17.21 -18.66 -7.86
N LYS A 696 17.50 -18.75 -6.56
CA LYS A 696 18.83 -19.08 -6.03
C LYS A 696 19.38 -20.38 -6.62
N ARG A 697 18.63 -21.47 -6.56
CA ARG A 697 19.04 -22.76 -7.15
C ARG A 697 19.30 -22.67 -8.65
N LYS A 698 18.52 -21.85 -9.37
CA LYS A 698 18.71 -21.63 -10.82
C LYS A 698 19.99 -20.84 -11.10
N LEU A 699 20.30 -19.81 -10.31
CA LEU A 699 21.57 -19.11 -10.39
C LEU A 699 22.75 -20.03 -10.08
N GLU A 700 22.67 -20.83 -9.01
CA GLU A 700 23.72 -21.79 -8.66
C GLU A 700 23.97 -22.82 -9.77
N ALA A 701 22.91 -23.26 -10.47
CA ALA A 701 23.05 -24.13 -11.64
C ALA A 701 23.68 -23.43 -12.87
N MET A 702 23.68 -22.09 -12.91
CA MET A 702 24.35 -21.28 -13.93
C MET A 702 25.78 -20.89 -13.54
N LYS A 703 26.28 -21.35 -12.38
CA LYS A 703 27.60 -20.96 -11.88
C LYS A 703 28.69 -21.32 -12.89
N VAL A 704 29.41 -20.31 -13.37
CA VAL A 704 30.48 -20.44 -14.37
C VAL A 704 31.87 -20.32 -13.78
N LYS A 705 32.01 -19.71 -12.59
CA LYS A 705 33.28 -19.50 -11.90
C LYS A 705 33.12 -19.54 -10.39
N ASP A 706 34.14 -20.08 -9.73
CA ASP A 706 34.41 -19.79 -8.33
C ASP A 706 35.15 -18.46 -8.25
N VAL A 707 34.65 -17.54 -7.43
CA VAL A 707 35.31 -16.26 -7.16
C VAL A 707 35.91 -16.39 -5.77
N GLU A 708 37.25 -16.37 -5.68
CA GLU A 708 37.92 -16.35 -4.40
C GLU A 708 37.59 -15.04 -3.66
N PRO A 709 37.37 -15.08 -2.34
CA PRO A 709 37.16 -13.86 -1.57
C PRO A 709 38.45 -13.03 -1.60
N GLU A 710 38.39 -11.81 -2.13
CA GLU A 710 39.47 -10.84 -1.94
C GLU A 710 39.67 -10.56 -0.45
N LEU A 711 40.93 -10.40 -0.03
CA LEU A 711 41.26 -9.87 1.30
C LEU A 711 40.67 -8.47 1.46
N ARG A 712 39.75 -8.31 2.41
CA ARG A 712 39.07 -7.04 2.70
C ARG A 712 39.25 -6.65 4.16
N GLU A 713 39.01 -5.38 4.42
CA GLU A 713 39.08 -4.82 5.77
C GLU A 713 38.25 -5.63 6.76
N PRO A 714 38.72 -5.80 8.02
CA PRO A 714 37.98 -6.55 9.02
C PRO A 714 36.65 -5.86 9.35
N ALA A 715 35.66 -6.65 9.77
CA ALA A 715 34.40 -6.11 10.23
C ALA A 715 34.60 -5.28 11.51
N VAL A 716 33.83 -4.21 11.66
CA VAL A 716 33.90 -3.31 12.81
C VAL A 716 32.51 -3.15 13.41
N TYR A 717 32.39 -3.41 14.71
CA TYR A 717 31.19 -3.10 15.49
C TYR A 717 31.33 -1.70 16.11
N ILE A 718 30.39 -0.81 15.80
CA ILE A 718 30.39 0.56 16.32
C ILE A 718 29.49 0.61 17.53
N GLU A 719 30.10 0.66 18.71
CA GLU A 719 29.36 0.65 19.95
C GLU A 719 28.54 1.94 20.14
N LYS A 720 27.32 1.77 20.66
CA LYS A 720 26.40 2.86 21.05
C LYS A 720 26.92 3.74 22.19
N ALA A 721 28.14 3.51 22.67
CA ALA A 721 28.69 3.94 23.96
C ALA A 721 28.30 5.39 24.33
N ALA A 722 27.98 5.57 25.61
CA ALA A 722 27.66 6.87 26.16
C ALA A 722 28.83 7.83 25.97
N ARG A 723 28.57 9.10 25.60
CA ARG A 723 29.60 10.15 25.71
C ARG A 723 30.15 10.11 27.14
N SER A 724 31.44 9.82 27.31
CA SER A 724 32.13 10.09 28.56
C SER A 724 31.99 11.59 28.82
N SER A 725 31.29 11.92 29.91
CA SER A 725 30.96 13.28 30.35
C SER A 725 32.14 14.23 30.34
#